data_AF-A0A8J2HND0-F1
#
_entry.id   AF-A0A8J2HND0-F1
#
_cell.length_a   1.000
_cell.length_b   1.000
_cell.length_c   1.000
_cell.angle_alpha   90.00
_cell.angle_beta   90.00
_cell.angle_gamma   90.00
#
_symmetry.space_group_name_H-M   'P 1'
#
loop_
_entity.id
_entity.type
_entity.pdbx_description
1 polymer ?
#
loop_
_entity_poly.entity_id
_entity_poly.type
_entity_poly.pdbx_seq_one_letter_code
_entity_poly.pdbx_strand_id
1 'polypeptide(L)'
;MRISSSCHKTASVIFNRLLSCRISHICDNNYFSFEIQRAHCSQSVRFSRHCLCLFKKVNQPTLLINYYFYPLFSQPVKMVWITADDKMEGESSLRVQNSQNHLDHICKLDIGVPAPFYRLSGIICTIGPVSRSVEMLEKMIETGMNIARMNFSHGSHEYHAETIKNVRQAQKNLSERNKMNVPVAIALDTKGPEIRTGLLEGGGSAEVELKKGQTFKLTTDKAFGEKGNAEVVWVDYVNISKVLKVGNRVFVDDGLISLIVTEVVADGIVTKVENGGTLGSRKGVNLPGVPVDLPAVSEKDKADLQFGVDQEVDMIFASFIRNAAALTEIRAILGEKGKNIKIISKIENQQGMTNLDEIIEASDGIMVARGDLGIEIPPEKVFLAQKCMISRCNKVGKPVICATQMLESMVKKPRATRAETSDVANAVLDGADCVMLSGETAKGDYPLECVRTMANICKEAESAIWHNQLFADLSSKAVAPIDATHAVAIAAVEASAKCLATAIIVITTSGRSAHLISKYRPRCPIIAVTRFHQVARQAHLYRGILPLLHTEAPVADWLKDVDARVQYGMTFGKSRGFLKTGDTVIVVTGWQQGSGYTNTLRIVYVDEDLAFDHTPTPIIMKLESQIVLPERQLDAAYQCTRIDHEIKLNINCKPSPARLTRIIITLSDNNVQIEDIAKVINNVDIVRLNVSHGDENWHRKAVNNLLEASEQLSTQLETFNPPSVALDLRGPEIRAKIFNDNSNSTGNTTLVKGSDVSLLADSKNKPSGKSSSLWTSCPELPKASQVGISEKDDADIDLALELECHFLIVSHVRTSKTISAVKKRIEESSTTHQICTLAKISSSQGVDNFDDILRVADGVVIDREGLQVDIGSEKIFLAQKSMIAKCVRVGKPAILTHRVSTTDDRVKLDLDLLANAILEGVDGIFLATGSVVDMNELVKVIEDVDLVCREAESARWQRQIFHELSYKITIPTDSTHGVVIAAVELSMKLNTSGIIVTTTTGRAAMLLSIYRPRCPVVAVTRHRIISQCLRIYFAIHPIHYTCETNSNWSEDIEARVKCGMNYLRQSSFVKVGDPVVVVGGWRTHDQGFTNSIRVVYVSLPPITSIGDDFEEAW
;
A
#
# COMPACT_ATOMS: atom_id res chain seq x y z
N MET A 1 -39.73 -26.02 0.17
CA MET A 1 -41.01 -25.38 0.57
C MET A 1 -40.80 -24.67 1.90
N ARG A 2 -41.42 -23.48 1.98
CA ARG A 2 -41.65 -22.54 3.08
C ARG A 2 -41.93 -23.09 4.52
N ILE A 3 -41.59 -22.24 5.52
CA ILE A 3 -42.32 -21.96 6.80
C ILE A 3 -42.19 -23.02 7.92
N SER A 4 -42.09 -22.75 9.24
CA SER A 4 -41.82 -21.56 10.08
C SER A 4 -41.76 -21.97 11.57
N SER A 5 -40.98 -21.23 12.35
CA SER A 5 -41.23 -20.65 13.70
C SER A 5 -41.84 -21.42 14.89
N SER A 6 -41.16 -21.18 16.03
CA SER A 6 -41.61 -21.15 17.44
C SER A 6 -41.35 -22.44 18.26
N CYS A 7 -40.93 -22.40 19.53
CA CYS A 7 -40.81 -21.29 20.47
C CYS A 7 -39.90 -21.66 21.66
N HIS A 8 -39.40 -20.60 22.31
CA HIS A 8 -38.67 -20.52 23.56
C HIS A 8 -39.06 -21.48 24.70
N LYS A 9 -38.04 -22.01 25.41
CA LYS A 9 -37.84 -21.94 26.88
C LYS A 9 -36.95 -23.09 27.39
N THR A 10 -35.61 -23.05 27.24
CA THR A 10 -34.71 -23.85 28.10
C THR A 10 -33.24 -23.39 28.10
N ALA A 11 -32.97 -22.09 28.18
CA ALA A 11 -31.59 -21.57 28.28
C ALA A 11 -31.42 -20.54 29.40
N SER A 12 -31.88 -20.85 30.62
CA SER A 12 -31.71 -19.94 31.78
C SER A 12 -31.55 -20.64 33.14
N VAL A 13 -30.97 -21.85 33.21
CA VAL A 13 -30.78 -22.54 34.52
C VAL A 13 -29.33 -22.97 34.82
N ILE A 14 -28.40 -22.88 33.88
CA ILE A 14 -26.99 -23.32 34.14
C ILE A 14 -26.03 -22.13 34.39
N PHE A 15 -26.45 -20.89 34.11
CA PHE A 15 -25.56 -19.72 34.21
C PHE A 15 -25.51 -19.04 35.59
N ASN A 16 -26.26 -19.52 36.60
CA ASN A 16 -26.42 -18.83 37.89
C ASN A 16 -25.81 -19.56 39.11
N ARG A 17 -24.78 -20.39 38.94
CA ARG A 17 -24.15 -21.10 40.08
C ARG A 17 -22.63 -21.02 40.23
N LEU A 18 -21.93 -20.15 39.49
CA LEU A 18 -20.47 -19.99 39.59
C LEU A 18 -19.97 -18.56 39.86
N LEU A 19 -20.82 -17.70 40.44
CA LEU A 19 -20.45 -16.34 40.83
C LEU A 19 -20.90 -16.04 42.26
N SER A 20 -20.24 -16.67 43.24
CA SER A 20 -20.18 -16.17 44.62
C SER A 20 -19.01 -16.80 45.39
N CYS A 21 -17.90 -16.07 45.52
CA CYS A 21 -17.13 -15.97 46.77
C CYS A 21 -16.00 -14.95 46.61
N ARG A 22 -16.03 -13.90 47.44
CA ARG A 22 -15.01 -12.86 47.59
C ARG A 22 -13.98 -13.30 48.65
N ILE A 23 -12.71 -13.03 48.34
CA ILE A 23 -11.61 -12.46 49.16
C ILE A 23 -11.59 -12.75 50.68
N SER A 24 -10.49 -13.39 51.13
CA SER A 24 -9.81 -13.06 52.40
C SER A 24 -8.29 -13.27 52.29
N HIS A 25 -7.54 -12.32 52.86
CA HIS A 25 -6.08 -12.28 53.03
C HIS A 25 -5.54 -13.44 53.88
N ILE A 26 -4.28 -13.83 53.69
CA ILE A 26 -3.22 -14.02 54.71
C ILE A 26 -1.86 -14.24 54.02
N CYS A 27 -0.84 -13.51 54.50
CA CYS A 27 0.58 -13.66 54.19
C CYS A 27 1.14 -14.97 54.76
N ASP A 28 2.13 -15.61 54.10
CA ASP A 28 3.39 -15.97 54.77
C ASP A 28 4.42 -16.67 53.86
N ASN A 29 5.67 -16.56 54.32
CA ASN A 29 6.96 -16.89 53.73
C ASN A 29 7.22 -18.39 53.41
N ASN A 30 8.28 -18.55 52.60
CA ASN A 30 9.27 -19.64 52.56
C ASN A 30 9.05 -20.90 51.69
N TYR A 31 10.00 -21.04 50.75
CA TYR A 31 10.67 -22.26 50.27
C TYR A 31 10.01 -23.61 50.56
N PHE A 32 9.66 -24.36 49.50
CA PHE A 32 9.84 -25.81 49.49
C PHE A 32 10.13 -26.33 48.08
N SER A 33 11.31 -26.95 47.96
CA SER A 33 11.73 -27.91 46.94
C SER A 33 10.84 -29.16 46.97
N PHE A 34 10.54 -29.75 45.81
CA PHE A 34 10.01 -31.11 45.76
C PHE A 34 10.85 -32.00 44.82
N GLU A 35 11.56 -32.93 45.45
CA GLU A 35 12.07 -34.17 44.89
C GLU A 35 10.92 -35.09 44.43
N ILE A 36 11.20 -35.86 43.38
CA ILE A 36 10.30 -36.88 42.83
C ILE A 36 10.46 -38.18 43.64
N GLN A 37 9.38 -38.67 44.24
CA GLN A 37 9.24 -40.09 44.59
C GLN A 37 7.91 -40.67 44.10
N ARG A 38 8.02 -41.82 43.45
CA ARG A 38 6.93 -42.67 42.95
C ARG A 38 6.11 -43.27 44.10
N ALA A 39 4.80 -43.25 43.99
CA ALA A 39 3.93 -44.20 44.69
C ALA A 39 2.71 -44.59 43.83
N HIS A 40 2.47 -45.88 43.72
CA HIS A 40 1.26 -46.51 43.18
C HIS A 40 0.04 -46.21 44.06
N CYS A 41 -1.14 -45.97 43.46
CA CYS A 41 -2.38 -46.54 43.99
C CYS A 41 -3.51 -46.57 42.94
N SER A 42 -4.18 -47.72 42.91
CA SER A 42 -5.39 -48.10 42.20
C SER A 42 -6.66 -47.52 42.83
N GLN A 43 -7.66 -47.13 42.03
CA GLN A 43 -9.07 -47.49 42.26
C GLN A 43 -9.99 -47.11 41.09
N SER A 44 -10.94 -48.00 40.85
CA SER A 44 -11.91 -48.07 39.76
C SER A 44 -13.18 -47.27 40.00
N VAL A 45 -13.75 -46.66 38.94
CA VAL A 45 -15.20 -46.35 38.85
C VAL A 45 -15.73 -46.81 37.48
N ARG A 46 -16.80 -47.60 37.52
CA ARG A 46 -17.46 -48.27 36.39
C ARG A 46 -18.27 -47.31 35.52
N PHE A 47 -18.14 -47.44 34.19
CA PHE A 47 -19.12 -46.97 33.21
C PHE A 47 -20.17 -48.06 32.95
N SER A 48 -21.45 -47.68 32.86
CA SER A 48 -22.54 -48.56 32.44
C SER A 48 -22.70 -48.58 30.92
N ARG A 49 -23.01 -49.77 30.42
CA ARG A 49 -23.20 -50.15 29.01
C ARG A 49 -24.47 -49.53 28.43
N HIS A 50 -24.35 -48.79 27.33
CA HIS A 50 -25.22 -48.93 26.16
C HIS A 50 -24.55 -48.27 24.94
N CYS A 51 -24.67 -48.92 23.78
CA CYS A 51 -24.14 -48.56 22.45
C CYS A 51 -22.75 -49.11 22.09
N LEU A 52 -22.65 -50.45 22.12
CA LEU A 52 -21.79 -51.23 21.22
C LEU A 52 -22.59 -51.54 19.95
N CYS A 53 -22.13 -51.07 18.78
CA CYS A 53 -22.07 -51.81 17.50
C CYS A 53 -21.93 -50.82 16.32
N LEU A 54 -20.71 -50.72 15.78
CA LEU A 54 -20.39 -50.83 14.35
C LEU A 54 -18.95 -50.33 14.10
N PHE A 55 -17.97 -51.18 14.38
CA PHE A 55 -16.65 -51.10 13.74
C PHE A 55 -16.21 -52.53 13.43
N LYS A 56 -16.12 -52.86 12.14
CA LYS A 56 -15.33 -53.98 11.62
C LYS A 56 -14.81 -53.63 10.23
N LYS A 57 -13.49 -53.80 10.07
CA LYS A 57 -12.62 -53.61 8.88
C LYS A 57 -12.17 -52.15 8.70
N VAL A 58 -10.87 -51.80 8.69
CA VAL A 58 -9.69 -52.47 8.11
C VAL A 58 -8.43 -52.22 8.96
N ASN A 59 -7.54 -53.22 8.97
CA ASN A 59 -6.24 -53.30 9.63
C ASN A 59 -5.17 -52.39 8.99
N GLN A 60 -4.33 -51.72 9.80
CA GLN A 60 -2.86 -51.89 9.81
C GLN A 60 -2.23 -51.15 11.02
N PRO A 61 -1.21 -51.72 11.73
CA PRO A 61 -0.73 -51.18 13.01
C PRO A 61 0.72 -50.69 12.94
N THR A 62 0.97 -49.38 13.04
CA THR A 62 2.19 -48.80 13.65
C THR A 62 2.14 -47.27 13.56
N LEU A 63 1.68 -46.60 14.62
CA LEU A 63 1.96 -45.19 14.93
C LEU A 63 1.11 -44.80 16.15
N LEU A 64 1.59 -45.08 17.35
CA LEU A 64 1.03 -44.50 18.59
C LEU A 64 1.99 -44.68 19.78
N ILE A 65 3.28 -44.42 19.56
CA ILE A 65 4.24 -44.10 20.62
C ILE A 65 5.18 -43.03 20.06
N ASN A 66 4.72 -41.79 19.99
CA ASN A 66 5.55 -40.55 19.93
C ASN A 66 4.73 -39.25 19.96
N TYR A 67 3.54 -39.27 20.55
CA TYR A 67 2.82 -38.04 20.90
C TYR A 67 2.58 -38.09 22.41
N TYR A 68 3.56 -37.68 23.21
CA TYR A 68 3.40 -37.16 24.58
C TYR A 68 4.79 -36.96 25.20
N PHE A 69 5.62 -36.09 24.60
CA PHE A 69 6.72 -35.40 25.30
C PHE A 69 7.05 -34.12 24.52
N TYR A 70 6.12 -33.17 24.53
CA TYR A 70 6.48 -31.76 24.31
C TYR A 70 6.93 -31.19 25.66
N PRO A 71 8.11 -30.55 25.77
CA PRO A 71 8.49 -29.88 26.99
C PRO A 71 7.58 -28.66 27.19
N LEU A 72 6.68 -28.77 28.16
CA LEU A 72 6.19 -27.62 28.91
C LEU A 72 7.41 -26.89 29.52
N PHE A 73 7.37 -25.56 29.48
CA PHE A 73 8.38 -24.59 29.95
C PHE A 73 9.35 -24.02 28.89
N SER A 74 8.82 -23.19 28.00
CA SER A 74 9.42 -21.87 27.77
C SER A 74 8.36 -20.82 28.08
N GLN A 75 8.52 -20.03 29.14
CA GLN A 75 7.69 -18.83 29.27
C GLN A 75 7.94 -17.96 28.02
N PRO A 76 6.90 -17.37 27.40
CA PRO A 76 7.11 -16.42 26.31
C PRO A 76 8.02 -15.31 26.82
N VAL A 77 9.13 -15.10 26.12
CA VAL A 77 10.15 -14.12 26.51
C VAL A 77 9.52 -12.72 26.44
N LYS A 78 9.33 -12.08 27.60
CA LYS A 78 8.75 -10.73 27.76
C LYS A 78 9.72 -9.68 27.18
N MET A 79 9.24 -8.76 26.33
CA MET A 79 10.07 -7.74 25.66
C MET A 79 9.29 -6.44 25.48
N VAL A 80 10.04 -5.34 25.25
CA VAL A 80 9.62 -3.94 25.03
C VAL A 80 8.34 -3.72 24.19
N TRP A 81 7.99 -4.66 23.33
CA TRP A 81 6.89 -4.54 22.36
C TRP A 81 5.65 -5.38 22.70
N ILE A 82 5.74 -6.21 23.74
CA ILE A 82 4.70 -7.13 24.23
C ILE A 82 4.51 -6.85 25.72
N THR A 83 3.31 -6.56 26.18
CA THR A 83 3.11 -6.28 27.61
C THR A 83 3.09 -7.59 28.40
N ALA A 84 3.67 -7.59 29.59
CA ALA A 84 3.88 -8.78 30.43
C ALA A 84 2.62 -9.59 30.80
N ASP A 85 1.42 -9.04 30.54
CA ASP A 85 0.10 -9.58 30.89
C ASP A 85 -0.70 -10.13 29.69
N ASP A 86 -0.13 -10.14 28.48
CA ASP A 86 -0.89 -10.39 27.24
C ASP A 86 -1.30 -11.87 27.09
N LYS A 87 -2.49 -12.20 27.61
CA LYS A 87 -3.36 -13.29 27.13
C LYS A 87 -4.33 -12.81 26.03
N MET A 88 -3.97 -11.75 25.30
CA MET A 88 -4.83 -11.12 24.29
C MET A 88 -4.53 -11.70 22.90
N GLU A 89 -5.09 -12.87 22.60
CA GLU A 89 -5.10 -13.47 21.25
C GLU A 89 -6.20 -12.82 20.37
N GLY A 90 -6.06 -11.51 20.13
CA GLY A 90 -7.03 -10.74 19.35
C GLY A 90 -6.68 -10.60 17.87
N GLU A 91 -7.57 -11.01 16.97
CA GLU A 91 -7.52 -10.52 15.58
C GLU A 91 -7.99 -9.06 15.53
N SER A 92 -7.15 -8.15 15.03
CA SER A 92 -7.52 -6.75 14.86
C SER A 92 -8.78 -6.61 13.99
N SER A 93 -9.73 -5.73 14.36
CA SER A 93 -10.96 -5.54 13.58
C SER A 93 -10.69 -4.94 12.20
N LEU A 94 -10.46 -5.80 11.21
CA LEU A 94 -10.37 -5.43 9.80
C LEU A 94 -11.66 -4.77 9.27
N ARG A 95 -12.79 -4.98 9.97
CA ARG A 95 -14.10 -4.44 9.60
C ARG A 95 -14.15 -2.91 9.61
N VAL A 96 -13.41 -2.26 10.51
CA VAL A 96 -13.43 -0.78 10.65
C VAL A 96 -12.60 -0.08 9.56
N GLN A 97 -11.66 -0.80 8.92
CA GLN A 97 -10.81 -0.22 7.87
C GLN A 97 -11.55 -0.03 6.54
N ASN A 98 -12.60 -0.82 6.29
CA ASN A 98 -13.43 -0.75 5.08
C ASN A 98 -14.60 0.25 5.19
N SER A 99 -14.49 1.24 6.08
CA SER A 99 -15.49 2.30 6.21
C SER A 99 -15.51 3.22 5.00
N GLN A 100 -16.68 3.78 4.70
CA GLN A 100 -16.87 4.64 3.52
C GLN A 100 -16.42 6.08 3.77
N ASN A 101 -16.49 6.53 5.01
CA ASN A 101 -16.11 7.86 5.46
C ASN A 101 -15.72 7.83 6.94
N HIS A 102 -15.22 8.96 7.45
CA HIS A 102 -14.70 9.05 8.81
C HIS A 102 -15.77 8.84 9.90
N LEU A 103 -17.00 9.31 9.66
CA LEU A 103 -18.10 9.13 10.61
C LEU A 103 -18.48 7.65 10.74
N ASP A 104 -18.59 6.95 9.62
CA ASP A 104 -18.84 5.50 9.55
C ASP A 104 -17.70 4.70 10.22
N HIS A 105 -16.44 5.16 10.10
CA HIS A 105 -15.32 4.59 10.83
C HIS A 105 -15.49 4.72 12.36
N ILE A 106 -15.80 5.92 12.87
CA ILE A 106 -16.01 6.15 14.30
C ILE A 106 -17.18 5.31 14.83
N CYS A 107 -18.30 5.22 14.10
CA CYS A 107 -19.47 4.44 14.51
C CYS A 107 -19.20 2.93 14.62
N LYS A 108 -18.16 2.42 13.95
CA LYS A 108 -17.78 0.99 13.96
C LYS A 108 -16.71 0.65 14.99
N LEU A 109 -16.19 1.62 15.75
CA LEU A 109 -15.27 1.32 16.85
C LEU A 109 -16.00 0.47 17.90
N ASP A 110 -15.38 -0.66 18.27
CA ASP A 110 -15.99 -1.68 19.11
C ASP A 110 -15.05 -2.06 20.26
N ILE A 111 -15.50 -1.81 21.50
CA ILE A 111 -14.76 -2.11 22.73
C ILE A 111 -14.64 -3.62 23.02
N GLY A 112 -15.45 -4.44 22.35
CA GLY A 112 -15.40 -5.89 22.46
C GLY A 112 -14.28 -6.54 21.63
N VAL A 113 -13.67 -5.78 20.70
CA VAL A 113 -12.57 -6.30 19.88
C VAL A 113 -11.24 -6.04 20.59
N PRO A 114 -10.45 -7.09 20.89
CA PRO A 114 -9.12 -6.93 21.47
C PRO A 114 -8.15 -6.23 20.52
N ALA A 115 -7.30 -5.36 21.07
CA ALA A 115 -6.16 -4.79 20.36
C ALA A 115 -5.10 -5.87 20.01
N PRO A 116 -4.26 -5.63 18.97
CA PRO A 116 -3.10 -6.45 18.71
C PRO A 116 -2.19 -6.56 19.92
N PHE A 117 -1.52 -7.69 20.02
CA PHE A 117 -0.60 -7.96 21.12
C PHE A 117 0.73 -7.17 20.98
N TYR A 118 1.04 -6.63 19.80
CA TYR A 118 2.18 -5.73 19.55
C TYR A 118 1.80 -4.25 19.66
N ARG A 119 2.77 -3.38 19.94
CA ARG A 119 2.63 -1.91 19.95
C ARG A 119 3.51 -1.27 18.89
N LEU A 120 3.04 -0.20 18.26
CA LEU A 120 3.74 0.52 17.19
C LEU A 120 4.38 1.85 17.64
N SER A 121 3.77 2.61 18.55
CA SER A 121 4.32 3.88 19.05
C SER A 121 5.50 3.65 19.99
N GLY A 122 6.53 4.48 19.92
CA GLY A 122 7.66 4.44 20.85
C GLY A 122 7.29 5.02 22.22
N ILE A 123 7.84 4.45 23.30
CA ILE A 123 7.72 5.00 24.66
C ILE A 123 9.08 5.50 25.13
N ILE A 124 9.10 6.77 25.51
CA ILE A 124 10.26 7.46 26.07
C ILE A 124 10.05 7.62 27.57
N CYS A 125 11.00 7.17 28.39
CA CYS A 125 10.91 7.30 29.84
C CYS A 125 12.08 8.14 30.35
N THR A 126 11.78 9.10 31.22
CA THR A 126 12.81 9.88 31.90
C THR A 126 13.38 9.09 33.06
N ILE A 127 14.70 8.93 33.09
CA ILE A 127 15.36 8.17 34.15
C ILE A 127 15.74 9.13 35.28
N GLY A 128 15.47 8.70 36.52
CA GLY A 128 15.75 9.48 37.71
C GLY A 128 15.98 8.59 38.94
N PRO A 129 15.97 9.17 40.16
CA PRO A 129 16.32 8.45 41.38
C PRO A 129 15.58 7.13 41.59
N VAL A 130 14.29 7.05 41.23
CA VAL A 130 13.47 5.85 41.45
C VAL A 130 13.61 4.79 40.35
N SER A 131 14.19 5.15 39.21
CA SER A 131 14.25 4.32 38.00
C SER A 131 15.66 4.03 37.51
N ARG A 132 16.72 4.52 38.19
CA ARG A 132 18.11 4.39 37.74
C ARG A 132 18.79 3.06 38.05
N SER A 133 18.22 2.20 38.90
CA SER A 133 18.85 0.91 39.22
C SER A 133 18.74 -0.04 38.03
N VAL A 134 19.74 -0.92 37.86
CA VAL A 134 19.77 -1.87 36.74
C VAL A 134 18.53 -2.77 36.76
N GLU A 135 18.11 -3.24 37.93
CA GLU A 135 16.94 -4.12 38.08
C GLU A 135 15.64 -3.42 37.70
N MET A 136 15.49 -2.13 38.04
CA MET A 136 14.32 -1.35 37.66
C MET A 136 14.33 -1.06 36.15
N LEU A 137 15.48 -0.71 35.59
CA LEU A 137 15.65 -0.50 34.16
C LEU A 137 15.31 -1.76 33.36
N GLU A 138 15.77 -2.93 33.79
CA GLU A 138 15.39 -4.21 33.16
C GLU A 138 13.87 -4.38 33.12
N LYS A 139 13.18 -4.16 34.25
CA LYS A 139 11.71 -4.23 34.32
C LYS A 139 11.04 -3.19 33.43
N MET A 140 11.56 -1.96 33.37
CA MET A 140 11.01 -0.90 32.52
C MET A 140 11.16 -1.23 31.03
N ILE A 141 12.31 -1.76 30.62
CA ILE A 141 12.56 -2.24 29.25
C ILE A 141 11.59 -3.38 28.93
N GLU A 142 11.49 -4.41 29.77
CA GLU A 142 10.56 -5.53 29.57
C GLU A 142 9.08 -5.08 29.55
N THR A 143 8.73 -4.02 30.28
CA THR A 143 7.35 -3.49 30.32
C THR A 143 6.99 -2.67 29.09
N GLY A 144 7.95 -1.98 28.48
CA GLY A 144 7.68 -1.23 27.26
C GLY A 144 8.59 -0.05 26.91
N MET A 145 9.62 0.27 27.70
CA MET A 145 10.51 1.42 27.45
C MET A 145 11.43 1.20 26.23
N ASN A 146 11.41 2.13 25.28
CA ASN A 146 12.28 2.10 24.09
C ASN A 146 13.47 3.05 24.19
N ILE A 147 13.24 4.24 24.77
CA ILE A 147 14.21 5.33 24.83
C ILE A 147 14.32 5.83 26.27
N ALA A 148 15.53 5.83 26.81
CA ALA A 148 15.86 6.38 28.12
C ALA A 148 16.27 7.85 27.97
N ARG A 149 15.47 8.77 28.52
CA ARG A 149 15.72 10.21 28.53
C ARG A 149 16.51 10.60 29.78
N MET A 150 17.61 11.31 29.58
CA MET A 150 18.42 11.95 30.61
C MET A 150 18.12 13.45 30.60
N ASN A 151 17.55 13.97 31.69
CA ASN A 151 17.23 15.40 31.78
C ASN A 151 18.39 16.19 32.39
N PHE A 152 19.12 16.96 31.59
CA PHE A 152 20.30 17.73 32.03
C PHE A 152 19.97 19.07 32.68
N SER A 153 18.69 19.44 32.81
CA SER A 153 18.27 20.51 33.73
C SER A 153 18.61 20.16 35.19
N HIS A 154 18.82 18.88 35.50
CA HIS A 154 19.25 18.38 36.80
C HIS A 154 20.39 17.36 36.67
N GLY A 155 21.07 17.06 37.79
CA GLY A 155 22.17 16.09 37.82
C GLY A 155 23.48 16.64 37.25
N SER A 156 24.59 16.04 37.66
CA SER A 156 25.92 16.29 37.11
C SER A 156 26.25 15.32 35.98
N HIS A 157 27.34 15.57 35.25
CA HIS A 157 27.83 14.64 34.22
C HIS A 157 28.15 13.26 34.81
N GLU A 158 28.68 13.20 36.03
CA GLU A 158 28.98 11.93 36.72
C GLU A 158 27.70 11.13 36.99
N TYR A 159 26.64 11.81 37.46
CA TYR A 159 25.35 11.19 37.71
C TYR A 159 24.75 10.60 36.42
N HIS A 160 24.82 11.35 35.32
CA HIS A 160 24.31 10.90 34.02
C HIS A 160 25.19 9.81 33.41
N ALA A 161 26.51 9.85 33.58
CA ALA A 161 27.43 8.80 33.14
C ALA A 161 27.12 7.47 33.83
N GLU A 162 26.90 7.49 35.14
CA GLU A 162 26.49 6.29 35.89
C GLU A 162 25.13 5.77 35.41
N THR A 163 24.17 6.67 35.17
CA THR A 163 22.84 6.30 34.70
C THR A 163 22.88 5.69 33.29
N ILE A 164 23.66 6.26 32.36
CA ILE A 164 23.91 5.72 31.03
C ILE A 164 24.55 4.33 31.11
N LYS A 165 25.54 4.16 32.00
CA LYS A 165 26.16 2.85 32.25
C LYS A 165 25.13 1.82 32.73
N ASN A 166 24.23 2.20 33.65
CA ASN A 166 23.19 1.30 34.15
C ASN A 166 22.18 0.90 33.06
N VAL A 167 21.77 1.84 32.19
CA VAL A 167 20.91 1.53 31.04
C VAL A 167 21.58 0.54 30.10
N ARG A 168 22.85 0.74 29.77
CA ARG A 168 23.62 -0.18 28.93
C ARG A 168 23.79 -1.56 29.59
N GLN A 169 23.99 -1.60 30.90
CA GLN A 169 24.09 -2.86 31.64
C GLN A 169 22.77 -3.63 31.64
N ALA A 170 21.64 -2.96 31.91
CA ALA A 170 20.31 -3.58 31.84
C ALA A 170 20.00 -4.11 30.43
N GLN A 171 20.33 -3.32 29.41
CA GLN A 171 20.21 -3.70 28.00
C GLN A 171 21.03 -4.95 27.67
N LYS A 172 22.28 -5.02 28.15
CA LYS A 172 23.15 -6.18 27.97
C LYS A 172 22.59 -7.43 28.67
N ASN A 173 22.19 -7.31 29.94
CA ASN A 173 21.61 -8.41 30.72
C ASN A 173 20.38 -9.01 30.04
N LEU A 174 19.48 -8.15 29.54
CA LEU A 174 18.30 -8.60 28.79
C LEU A 174 18.66 -9.23 27.46
N SER A 175 19.67 -8.71 26.77
CA SER A 175 20.11 -9.29 25.49
C SER A 175 20.66 -10.70 25.65
N GLU A 176 21.43 -10.93 26.72
CA GLU A 176 21.96 -12.24 27.08
C GLU A 176 20.84 -13.20 27.51
N ARG A 177 19.94 -12.74 28.39
CA ARG A 177 18.77 -13.51 28.87
C ARG A 177 17.87 -13.96 27.73
N ASN A 178 17.64 -13.07 26.76
CA ASN A 178 16.74 -13.31 25.64
C ASN A 178 17.43 -13.97 24.44
N LYS A 179 18.75 -14.22 24.53
CA LYS A 179 19.61 -14.73 23.43
C LYS A 179 19.46 -13.93 22.14
N MET A 180 19.26 -12.62 22.27
CA MET A 180 18.91 -11.74 21.18
C MET A 180 19.15 -10.30 21.61
N ASN A 181 19.70 -9.46 20.72
CA ASN A 181 19.90 -8.06 21.04
C ASN A 181 18.57 -7.36 21.33
N VAL A 182 18.49 -6.63 22.45
CA VAL A 182 17.38 -5.75 22.80
C VAL A 182 17.86 -4.31 22.62
N PRO A 183 17.54 -3.61 21.52
CA PRO A 183 17.97 -2.23 21.36
C PRO A 183 17.21 -1.32 22.33
N VAL A 184 17.93 -0.44 23.02
CA VAL A 184 17.36 0.64 23.86
C VAL A 184 18.14 1.90 23.57
N ALA A 185 17.47 2.98 23.17
CA ALA A 185 18.13 4.22 22.82
C ALA A 185 18.33 5.13 24.04
N ILE A 186 19.32 6.02 23.97
CA ILE A 186 19.59 7.02 25.01
C ILE A 186 19.45 8.42 24.42
N ALA A 187 18.63 9.25 25.06
CA ALA A 187 18.40 10.64 24.71
C ALA A 187 18.95 11.58 25.77
N LEU A 188 19.72 12.59 25.36
CA LEU A 188 20.16 13.69 26.20
C LEU A 188 19.22 14.89 25.98
N ASP A 189 18.51 15.33 27.02
CA ASP A 189 17.66 16.52 26.98
C ASP A 189 18.41 17.70 27.59
N THR A 190 18.75 18.69 26.75
CA THR A 190 19.53 19.87 27.13
C THR A 190 18.74 20.75 28.09
N LYS A 191 19.42 21.50 28.95
CA LYS A 191 18.74 22.49 29.79
C LYS A 191 18.18 23.64 28.93
N GLY A 192 18.99 24.12 28.00
CA GLY A 192 18.65 25.24 27.13
C GLY A 192 18.72 26.61 27.81
N PRO A 193 18.51 27.68 27.03
CA PRO A 193 18.56 29.07 27.48
C PRO A 193 17.27 29.48 28.21
N GLU A 194 17.16 29.08 29.47
CA GLU A 194 16.08 29.50 30.38
C GLU A 194 16.38 30.87 31.00
N ILE A 195 15.32 31.63 31.32
CA ILE A 195 15.42 32.81 32.19
C ILE A 195 15.08 32.39 33.62
N ARG A 196 15.86 32.80 34.61
CA ARG A 196 15.65 32.45 36.02
C ARG A 196 15.78 33.64 36.97
N THR A 197 15.08 33.52 38.10
CA THR A 197 15.23 34.44 39.23
C THR A 197 16.51 34.16 40.05
N GLY A 198 16.92 35.14 40.86
CA GLY A 198 18.03 35.03 41.80
C GLY A 198 17.72 34.17 43.04
N LEU A 199 18.63 34.25 44.02
CA LEU A 199 18.39 33.72 45.37
C LEU A 199 17.58 34.73 46.20
N LEU A 200 16.69 34.21 47.01
CA LEU A 200 15.94 35.00 47.98
C LEU A 200 16.76 35.24 49.26
N GLU A 201 16.47 36.32 49.97
CA GLU A 201 17.02 36.61 51.29
C GLU A 201 16.69 35.46 52.24
N GLY A 202 17.72 34.86 52.86
CA GLY A 202 17.57 33.63 53.66
C GLY A 202 18.04 32.35 52.94
N GLY A 203 18.48 32.43 51.68
CA GLY A 203 19.17 31.35 50.98
C GLY A 203 18.27 30.52 50.05
N GLY A 204 18.79 29.40 49.54
CA GLY A 204 18.15 28.63 48.48
C GLY A 204 16.81 27.97 48.82
N SER A 205 16.49 27.81 50.11
CA SER A 205 15.21 27.29 50.61
C SER A 205 14.27 28.38 51.12
N ALA A 206 14.67 29.65 51.04
CA ALA A 206 13.78 30.75 51.39
C ALA A 206 12.67 30.87 50.35
N GLU A 207 11.52 31.32 50.83
CA GLU A 207 10.30 31.53 50.05
C GLU A 207 9.66 32.86 50.48
N VAL A 208 9.08 33.57 49.52
CA VAL A 208 8.37 34.84 49.77
C VAL A 208 6.98 34.79 49.14
N GLU A 209 5.98 35.32 49.82
CA GLU A 209 4.60 35.37 49.30
C GLU A 209 4.39 36.65 48.48
N LEU A 210 3.99 36.49 47.22
CA LEU A 210 3.57 37.61 46.38
C LEU A 210 2.05 37.74 46.40
N LYS A 211 1.52 38.90 46.81
CA LYS A 211 0.08 39.16 46.92
C LYS A 211 -0.47 39.82 45.66
N LYS A 212 -1.68 39.40 45.26
CA LYS A 212 -2.39 40.00 44.12
C LYS A 212 -2.54 41.51 44.29
N GLY A 213 -2.23 42.24 43.22
CA GLY A 213 -2.33 43.69 43.14
C GLY A 213 -1.11 44.45 43.69
N GLN A 214 -0.17 43.78 44.37
CA GLN A 214 1.05 44.42 44.85
C GLN A 214 1.99 44.79 43.69
N THR A 215 2.80 45.83 43.90
CA THR A 215 3.91 46.19 43.01
C THR A 215 5.09 45.25 43.27
N PHE A 216 5.73 44.78 42.20
CA PHE A 216 6.88 43.88 42.29
C PHE A 216 7.89 44.21 41.18
N LYS A 217 9.18 44.29 41.52
CA LYS A 217 10.25 44.64 40.58
C LYS A 217 11.08 43.40 40.20
N LEU A 218 11.24 43.16 38.90
CA LEU A 218 12.29 42.27 38.39
C LEU A 218 13.48 43.15 37.99
N THR A 219 14.61 43.02 38.68
CA THR A 219 15.84 43.78 38.40
C THR A 219 16.91 42.91 37.76
N THR A 220 17.78 43.51 36.98
CA THR A 220 18.98 42.91 36.39
C THR A 220 20.24 43.32 37.15
N ASP A 221 20.11 44.17 38.18
CA ASP A 221 21.20 44.59 39.05
C ASP A 221 21.72 43.40 39.88
N LYS A 222 22.95 43.00 39.61
CA LYS A 222 23.63 41.89 40.28
C LYS A 222 23.73 42.07 41.79
N ALA A 223 23.61 43.30 42.32
CA ALA A 223 23.57 43.54 43.77
C ALA A 223 22.38 42.83 44.46
N PHE A 224 21.30 42.54 43.71
CA PHE A 224 20.13 41.80 44.16
C PHE A 224 20.17 40.31 43.84
N GLY A 225 21.28 39.80 43.28
CA GLY A 225 21.41 38.39 42.87
C GLY A 225 21.13 37.38 43.98
N GLU A 226 21.39 37.76 45.24
CA GLU A 226 21.11 36.96 46.44
C GLU A 226 20.28 37.69 47.50
N LYS A 227 19.63 38.79 47.12
CA LYS A 227 18.82 39.62 48.02
C LYS A 227 17.38 39.75 47.54
N GLY A 228 16.86 38.70 46.92
CA GLY A 228 15.48 38.68 46.46
C GLY A 228 14.49 38.67 47.63
N ASN A 229 13.42 39.45 47.56
CA ASN A 229 12.39 39.50 48.59
C ASN A 229 11.00 39.74 47.95
N ALA A 230 9.98 40.08 48.76
CA ALA A 230 8.61 40.28 48.28
C ALA A 230 8.42 41.55 47.41
N GLU A 231 9.41 42.45 47.36
CA GLU A 231 9.35 43.71 46.61
C GLU A 231 10.21 43.67 45.34
N VAL A 232 11.37 43.03 45.39
CA VAL A 232 12.32 42.96 44.28
C VAL A 232 13.00 41.60 44.18
N VAL A 233 13.20 41.12 42.95
CA VAL A 233 14.01 39.93 42.68
C VAL A 233 14.90 40.14 41.46
N TRP A 234 16.10 39.59 41.51
CA TRP A 234 17.01 39.60 40.38
C TRP A 234 16.58 38.59 39.30
N VAL A 235 16.79 38.92 38.02
CA VAL A 235 16.60 38.03 36.87
C VAL A 235 17.87 37.99 36.02
N ASP A 236 18.22 36.80 35.53
CA ASP A 236 19.47 36.56 34.79
C ASP A 236 19.46 37.05 33.33
N TYR A 237 18.32 37.46 32.82
CA TYR A 237 18.18 38.01 31.48
C TYR A 237 18.36 39.53 31.46
N VAL A 238 19.62 39.97 31.29
CA VAL A 238 20.02 41.39 31.29
C VAL A 238 19.25 42.22 30.25
N ASN A 239 18.84 41.63 29.13
CA ASN A 239 18.17 42.34 28.04
C ASN A 239 16.64 42.45 28.24
N ILE A 240 16.10 42.01 29.38
CA ILE A 240 14.66 41.98 29.67
C ILE A 240 13.96 43.33 29.51
N SER A 241 14.62 44.42 29.92
CA SER A 241 14.08 45.79 29.82
C SER A 241 14.03 46.32 28.38
N LYS A 242 14.77 45.72 27.44
CA LYS A 242 14.74 46.12 26.03
C LYS A 242 13.65 45.41 25.23
N VAL A 243 13.31 44.19 25.61
CA VAL A 243 12.34 43.37 24.85
C VAL A 243 10.91 43.51 25.37
N LEU A 244 10.72 43.85 26.65
CA LEU A 244 9.41 44.05 27.25
C LEU A 244 8.91 45.49 27.10
N LYS A 245 7.58 45.61 27.03
CA LYS A 245 6.83 46.86 26.99
C LYS A 245 5.75 46.85 28.06
N VAL A 246 5.27 48.04 28.43
CA VAL A 246 4.12 48.19 29.32
C VAL A 246 2.93 47.39 28.77
N GLY A 247 2.28 46.62 29.64
CA GLY A 247 1.18 45.72 29.31
C GLY A 247 1.59 44.30 28.95
N ASN A 248 2.88 44.00 28.74
CA ASN A 248 3.32 42.61 28.59
C ASN A 248 3.14 41.82 29.89
N ARG A 249 2.89 40.51 29.76
CA ARG A 249 2.83 39.59 30.90
C ARG A 249 4.16 38.88 31.08
N VAL A 250 4.52 38.65 32.33
CA VAL A 250 5.66 37.85 32.74
C VAL A 250 5.16 36.77 33.68
N PHE A 251 5.51 35.53 33.38
CA PHE A 251 5.14 34.39 34.19
C PHE A 251 6.37 33.91 34.97
N VAL A 252 6.16 33.54 36.23
CA VAL A 252 7.23 33.06 37.11
C VAL A 252 6.78 31.76 37.78
N ASP A 253 7.73 30.84 37.97
CA ASP A 253 7.52 29.54 38.60
C ASP A 253 6.47 28.70 37.86
N ASP A 254 6.82 28.25 36.66
CA ASP A 254 5.99 27.40 35.79
C ASP A 254 4.59 27.98 35.50
N GLY A 255 4.50 29.31 35.44
CA GLY A 255 3.25 30.02 35.17
C GLY A 255 2.31 30.20 36.36
N LEU A 256 2.70 29.76 37.56
CA LEU A 256 1.88 29.89 38.77
C LEU A 256 1.70 31.34 39.21
N ILE A 257 2.77 32.15 39.08
CA ILE A 257 2.75 33.58 39.35
C ILE A 257 2.67 34.32 38.02
N SER A 258 1.74 35.28 37.92
CA SER A 258 1.64 36.15 36.75
C SER A 258 1.77 37.61 37.12
N LEU A 259 2.60 38.30 36.35
CA LEU A 259 2.95 39.70 36.53
C LEU A 259 2.57 40.46 35.25
N ILE A 260 2.08 41.69 35.39
CA ILE A 260 1.88 42.59 34.25
C ILE A 260 2.82 43.78 34.36
N VAL A 261 3.57 44.07 33.29
CA VAL A 261 4.53 45.18 33.26
C VAL A 261 3.78 46.50 33.30
N THR A 262 4.05 47.31 34.32
CA THR A 262 3.47 48.65 34.47
C THR A 262 4.47 49.74 34.08
N GLU A 263 5.77 49.49 34.24
CA GLU A 263 6.83 50.42 33.90
C GLU A 263 8.11 49.65 33.50
N VAL A 264 8.85 50.19 32.54
CA VAL A 264 10.16 49.66 32.12
C VAL A 264 11.22 50.65 32.59
N VAL A 265 12.20 50.16 33.36
CA VAL A 265 13.27 50.96 33.94
C VAL A 265 14.63 50.49 33.42
N ALA A 266 15.68 51.31 33.59
CA ALA A 266 17.01 51.00 33.04
C ALA A 266 17.57 49.66 33.56
N ASP A 267 17.33 49.35 34.84
CA ASP A 267 17.83 48.15 35.50
C ASP A 267 16.81 47.00 35.56
N GLY A 268 15.67 47.08 34.86
CA GLY A 268 14.67 46.00 34.91
C GLY A 268 13.25 46.44 34.56
N ILE A 269 12.26 45.83 35.20
CA ILE A 269 10.84 46.14 35.00
C ILE A 269 10.09 46.21 36.33
N VAL A 270 9.16 47.16 36.43
CA VAL A 270 8.20 47.23 37.52
C VAL A 270 6.90 46.62 37.04
N THR A 271 6.35 45.74 37.85
CA THR A 271 5.16 44.94 37.52
C THR A 271 4.10 45.07 38.60
N LYS A 272 2.87 44.74 38.23
CA LYS A 272 1.79 44.47 39.17
C LYS A 272 1.50 42.98 39.17
N VAL A 273 1.39 42.38 40.34
CA VAL A 273 1.05 40.96 40.49
C VAL A 273 -0.42 40.74 40.09
N GLU A 274 -0.67 40.03 39.00
CA GLU A 274 -2.03 39.64 38.57
C GLU A 274 -2.50 38.40 39.36
N ASN A 275 -1.68 37.34 39.37
CA ASN A 275 -1.85 36.16 40.20
C ASN A 275 -0.64 36.02 41.14
N GLY A 276 -0.93 36.06 42.44
CA GLY A 276 0.05 35.87 43.50
C GLY A 276 0.36 34.41 43.78
N GLY A 277 1.29 34.17 44.68
CA GLY A 277 1.73 32.84 45.06
C GLY A 277 3.06 32.88 45.82
N THR A 278 3.52 31.72 46.25
CA THR A 278 4.82 31.57 46.90
C THR A 278 5.92 31.55 45.85
N LEU A 279 6.80 32.54 45.85
CA LEU A 279 8.00 32.59 45.03
C LEU A 279 9.16 31.94 45.81
N GLY A 280 9.82 30.96 45.21
CA GLY A 280 11.08 30.41 45.70
C GLY A 280 12.31 30.98 44.99
N SER A 281 13.48 30.45 45.31
CA SER A 281 14.74 30.81 44.65
C SER A 281 14.91 30.11 43.28
N ARG A 282 15.57 30.77 42.32
CA ARG A 282 15.96 30.21 41.01
C ARG A 282 14.82 29.62 40.17
N LYS A 283 13.65 30.26 40.25
CA LYS A 283 12.45 29.87 39.50
C LYS A 283 12.50 30.36 38.06
N GLY A 284 11.91 29.59 37.15
CA GLY A 284 11.83 29.93 35.73
C GLY A 284 10.98 31.17 35.49
N VAL A 285 11.34 31.93 34.46
CA VAL A 285 10.61 33.12 34.00
C VAL A 285 10.29 32.95 32.51
N ASN A 286 9.04 33.18 32.15
CA ASN A 286 8.53 33.04 30.78
C ASN A 286 7.97 34.38 30.29
N LEU A 287 8.18 34.68 29.00
CA LEU A 287 7.86 35.99 28.39
C LEU A 287 6.96 35.81 27.15
N PRO A 288 5.66 35.47 27.34
CA PRO A 288 4.77 35.14 26.23
C PRO A 288 4.66 36.22 25.17
N GLY A 289 4.81 35.80 23.91
CA GLY A 289 4.66 36.66 22.74
C GLY A 289 5.80 37.66 22.53
N VAL A 290 6.90 37.53 23.27
CA VAL A 290 8.06 38.42 23.19
C VAL A 290 9.23 37.65 22.56
N PRO A 291 9.81 38.14 21.45
CA PRO A 291 11.03 37.55 20.90
C PRO A 291 12.17 37.70 21.91
N VAL A 292 12.57 36.59 22.52
CA VAL A 292 13.73 36.52 23.41
C VAL A 292 14.99 36.38 22.55
N ASP A 293 16.06 37.08 22.89
CA ASP A 293 17.33 37.07 22.12
C ASP A 293 18.49 36.36 22.84
N LEU A 294 18.16 35.47 23.79
CA LEU A 294 19.13 34.56 24.38
C LEU A 294 19.82 33.70 23.30
N PRO A 295 21.11 33.35 23.47
CA PRO A 295 21.78 32.41 22.58
C PRO A 295 21.02 31.09 22.53
N ALA A 296 21.06 30.40 21.39
CA ALA A 296 20.34 29.14 21.23
C ALA A 296 20.95 28.03 22.10
N VAL A 297 22.26 28.06 22.32
CA VAL A 297 23.02 27.07 23.07
C VAL A 297 23.84 27.80 24.13
N SER A 298 23.61 27.51 25.41
CA SER A 298 24.43 28.08 26.50
C SER A 298 25.81 27.40 26.57
N GLU A 299 26.78 28.00 27.28
CA GLU A 299 28.09 27.35 27.51
C GLU A 299 27.95 26.02 28.26
N LYS A 300 26.94 25.90 29.15
CA LYS A 300 26.61 24.64 29.78
C LYS A 300 26.10 23.63 28.76
N ASP A 301 25.18 24.03 27.88
CA ASP A 301 24.65 23.13 26.85
C ASP A 301 25.77 22.66 25.90
N LYS A 302 26.76 23.51 25.57
CA LYS A 302 27.94 23.09 24.79
C LYS A 302 28.71 21.96 25.49
N ALA A 303 28.94 22.08 26.80
CA ALA A 303 29.59 21.04 27.59
C ALA A 303 28.74 19.77 27.69
N ASP A 304 27.43 19.91 27.86
CA ASP A 304 26.47 18.80 27.91
C ASP A 304 26.42 18.04 26.56
N LEU A 305 26.43 18.77 25.43
CA LEU A 305 26.47 18.19 24.08
C LEU A 305 27.77 17.42 23.84
N GLN A 306 28.93 17.98 24.23
CA GLN A 306 30.21 17.29 24.11
C GLN A 306 30.25 16.03 24.97
N PHE A 307 29.74 16.10 26.19
CA PHE A 307 29.55 14.92 27.04
C PHE A 307 28.66 13.87 26.37
N GLY A 308 27.56 14.29 25.71
CA GLY A 308 26.71 13.39 24.93
C GLY A 308 27.44 12.67 23.81
N VAL A 309 28.33 13.37 23.08
CA VAL A 309 29.20 12.78 22.05
C VAL A 309 30.15 11.76 22.67
N ASP A 310 30.81 12.11 23.77
CA ASP A 310 31.77 11.23 24.45
C ASP A 310 31.08 9.98 25.05
N GLN A 311 29.83 10.13 25.47
CA GLN A 311 29.01 9.02 25.95
C GLN A 311 28.32 8.25 24.82
N GLU A 312 28.48 8.62 23.55
CA GLU A 312 27.80 7.99 22.40
C GLU A 312 26.27 7.88 22.56
N VAL A 313 25.63 8.97 22.95
CA VAL A 313 24.15 9.03 23.00
C VAL A 313 23.56 8.94 21.59
N ASP A 314 22.30 8.49 21.48
CA ASP A 314 21.68 8.26 20.17
C ASP A 314 21.00 9.52 19.62
N MET A 315 20.53 10.40 20.50
CA MET A 315 19.79 11.60 20.17
C MET A 315 19.90 12.70 21.24
N ILE A 316 19.73 13.94 20.79
CA ILE A 316 19.65 15.17 21.61
C ILE A 316 18.22 15.70 21.52
N PHE A 317 17.60 15.99 22.65
CA PHE A 317 16.38 16.79 22.74
C PHE A 317 16.80 18.22 23.08
N ALA A 318 16.75 19.09 22.08
CA ALA A 318 17.25 20.45 22.16
C ALA A 318 16.13 21.40 22.63
N SER A 319 16.34 22.05 23.78
CA SER A 319 15.35 22.90 24.46
C SER A 319 15.28 24.31 23.88
N PHE A 320 14.10 24.93 23.96
CA PHE A 320 13.83 26.30 23.54
C PHE A 320 14.28 26.66 22.11
N ILE A 321 14.16 25.72 21.17
CA ILE A 321 14.49 25.96 19.75
C ILE A 321 13.51 26.94 19.14
N ARG A 322 14.06 27.99 18.52
CA ARG A 322 13.32 29.14 17.97
C ARG A 322 13.51 29.35 16.47
N ASN A 323 14.56 28.76 15.88
CA ASN A 323 14.92 28.94 14.47
C ASN A 323 15.85 27.82 13.99
N ALA A 324 16.04 27.72 12.68
CA ALA A 324 16.94 26.74 12.05
C ALA A 324 18.44 26.97 12.35
N ALA A 325 18.86 28.22 12.59
CA ALA A 325 20.26 28.56 12.86
C ALA A 325 20.78 27.89 14.15
N ALA A 326 19.94 27.83 15.18
CA ALA A 326 20.21 27.09 16.42
C ALA A 326 20.63 25.63 16.16
N LEU A 327 19.97 24.96 15.22
CA LEU A 327 20.23 23.56 14.90
C LEU A 327 21.54 23.37 14.15
N THR A 328 21.90 24.36 13.32
CA THR A 328 23.20 24.40 12.66
C THR A 328 24.33 24.57 13.68
N GLU A 329 24.12 25.42 14.70
CA GLU A 329 25.07 25.58 15.81
C GLU A 329 25.24 24.29 16.61
N ILE A 330 24.14 23.64 17.02
CA ILE A 330 24.20 22.35 17.74
C ILE A 330 24.90 21.29 16.89
N ARG A 331 24.58 21.21 15.59
CA ARG A 331 25.22 20.24 14.68
C ARG A 331 26.73 20.48 14.58
N ALA A 332 27.17 21.74 14.52
CA ALA A 332 28.59 22.09 14.48
C ALA A 332 29.30 21.70 15.80
N ILE A 333 28.66 21.92 16.95
CA ILE A 333 29.20 21.53 18.27
C ILE A 333 29.37 20.02 18.39
N LEU A 334 28.42 19.23 17.89
CA LEU A 334 28.51 17.75 17.89
C LEU A 334 29.70 17.24 17.06
N GLY A 335 30.14 18.01 16.06
CA GLY A 335 31.29 17.70 15.21
C GLY A 335 31.16 16.38 14.44
N GLU A 336 32.29 15.92 13.87
CA GLU A 336 32.32 14.72 13.04
C GLU A 336 32.01 13.44 13.82
N LYS A 337 32.42 13.35 15.09
CA LYS A 337 32.13 12.21 15.97
C LYS A 337 30.62 12.09 16.28
N GLY A 338 29.94 13.23 16.46
CA GLY A 338 28.52 13.29 16.77
C GLY A 338 27.60 13.42 15.57
N LYS A 339 28.11 13.39 14.32
CA LYS A 339 27.33 13.70 13.11
C LYS A 339 26.05 12.86 12.93
N ASN A 340 26.06 11.64 13.45
CA ASN A 340 24.94 10.69 13.33
C ASN A 340 23.94 10.79 14.48
N ILE A 341 24.21 11.56 15.54
CA ILE A 341 23.30 11.77 16.66
C ILE A 341 22.08 12.55 16.17
N LYS A 342 20.86 12.09 16.49
CA LYS A 342 19.63 12.76 16.04
C LYS A 342 19.35 14.02 16.86
N ILE A 343 19.02 15.13 16.22
CA ILE A 343 18.60 16.36 16.91
C ILE A 343 17.08 16.50 16.83
N ILE A 344 16.41 16.41 17.97
CA ILE A 344 14.98 16.60 18.12
C ILE A 344 14.73 17.98 18.72
N SER A 345 14.07 18.86 17.98
CA SER A 345 13.79 20.21 18.45
C SER A 345 12.56 20.24 19.34
N LYS A 346 12.71 20.76 20.55
CA LYS A 346 11.60 20.97 21.46
C LYS A 346 10.96 22.33 21.15
N ILE A 347 9.69 22.29 20.75
CA ILE A 347 8.91 23.50 20.45
C ILE A 347 8.14 23.88 21.72
N GLU A 348 8.61 24.93 22.37
CA GLU A 348 8.22 25.33 23.72
C GLU A 348 7.72 26.77 23.80
N ASN A 349 7.78 27.53 22.70
CA ASN A 349 7.39 28.94 22.68
C ASN A 349 6.74 29.36 21.36
N GLN A 350 6.14 30.55 21.38
CA GLN A 350 5.44 31.12 20.23
C GLN A 350 6.35 31.33 19.02
N GLN A 351 7.62 31.70 19.22
CA GLN A 351 8.57 31.93 18.13
C GLN A 351 8.91 30.63 17.39
N GLY A 352 9.14 29.54 18.11
CA GLY A 352 9.33 28.22 17.53
C GLY A 352 8.10 27.74 16.75
N MET A 353 6.89 28.06 17.23
CA MET A 353 5.66 27.81 16.47
C MET A 353 5.53 28.65 15.20
N THR A 354 5.96 29.91 15.23
CA THR A 354 5.97 30.79 14.05
C THR A 354 6.96 30.29 13.00
N ASN A 355 8.14 29.85 13.43
CA ASN A 355 9.24 29.36 12.57
C ASN A 355 9.20 27.84 12.36
N LEU A 356 8.05 27.21 12.58
CA LEU A 356 7.96 25.75 12.67
C LEU A 356 8.45 25.02 11.42
N ASP A 357 8.19 25.56 10.22
CA ASP A 357 8.55 24.87 8.96
C ASP A 357 10.07 24.82 8.74
N GLU A 358 10.80 25.93 8.97
CA GLU A 358 12.26 25.94 8.88
C GLU A 358 12.92 25.06 9.97
N ILE A 359 12.33 25.02 11.17
CA ILE A 359 12.82 24.17 12.25
C ILE A 359 12.60 22.70 11.89
N ILE A 360 11.42 22.34 11.38
CA ILE A 360 11.13 20.99 10.90
C ILE A 360 12.14 20.61 9.83
N GLU A 361 12.43 21.49 8.86
CA GLU A 361 13.39 21.21 7.78
C GLU A 361 14.81 20.94 8.30
N ALA A 362 15.30 21.72 9.26
CA ALA A 362 16.65 21.59 9.82
C ALA A 362 16.80 20.49 10.91
N SER A 363 15.71 20.03 11.52
CA SER A 363 15.73 19.03 12.60
C SER A 363 15.75 17.59 12.09
N ASP A 364 16.19 16.62 12.89
CA ASP A 364 15.90 15.20 12.60
C ASP A 364 14.47 14.82 13.00
N GLY A 365 13.88 15.50 13.98
CA GLY A 365 12.50 15.32 14.45
C GLY A 365 12.05 16.44 15.38
N ILE A 366 10.81 16.39 15.87
CA ILE A 366 10.21 17.42 16.73
C ILE A 366 9.69 16.82 18.04
N MET A 367 9.79 17.58 19.13
CA MET A 367 9.09 17.29 20.37
C MET A 367 8.08 18.41 20.67
N VAL A 368 6.82 18.02 20.86
CA VAL A 368 5.75 18.87 21.35
C VAL A 368 5.84 18.91 22.88
N ALA A 369 6.57 19.90 23.41
CA ALA A 369 6.81 20.05 24.84
C ALA A 369 5.72 20.94 25.48
N ARG A 370 4.60 20.29 25.82
CA ARG A 370 3.33 20.95 26.18
C ARG A 370 3.37 21.73 27.49
N GLY A 371 4.22 21.34 28.43
CA GLY A 371 4.41 22.03 29.72
C GLY A 371 4.82 23.48 29.51
N ASP A 372 6.04 23.70 29.00
CA ASP A 372 6.56 25.05 28.71
C ASP A 372 5.72 25.78 27.66
N LEU A 373 5.27 25.07 26.61
CA LEU A 373 4.42 25.67 25.58
C LEU A 373 3.10 26.20 26.15
N GLY A 374 2.49 25.49 27.10
CA GLY A 374 1.24 25.90 27.75
C GLY A 374 1.37 27.11 28.69
N ILE A 375 2.60 27.55 28.96
CA ILE A 375 2.89 28.81 29.66
C ILE A 375 3.08 29.93 28.63
N GLU A 376 3.81 29.66 27.54
CA GLU A 376 4.14 30.62 26.48
C GLU A 376 2.96 30.97 25.55
N ILE A 377 2.00 30.05 25.40
CA ILE A 377 0.74 30.29 24.69
C ILE A 377 -0.45 29.92 25.58
N PRO A 378 -1.65 30.48 25.33
CA PRO A 378 -2.83 30.12 26.11
C PRO A 378 -3.07 28.59 26.11
N PRO A 379 -3.37 27.97 27.27
CA PRO A 379 -3.50 26.52 27.39
C PRO A 379 -4.58 25.94 26.46
N GLU A 380 -5.67 26.68 26.22
CA GLU A 380 -6.73 26.30 25.28
C GLU A 380 -6.27 26.25 23.80
N LYS A 381 -5.08 26.77 23.47
CA LYS A 381 -4.50 26.70 22.12
C LYS A 381 -3.44 25.61 21.95
N VAL A 382 -2.99 24.97 23.03
CA VAL A 382 -1.91 23.97 22.99
C VAL A 382 -2.29 22.77 22.12
N PHE A 383 -3.54 22.32 22.18
CA PHE A 383 -3.99 21.19 21.35
C PHE A 383 -3.97 21.52 19.84
N LEU A 384 -4.20 22.79 19.46
CA LEU A 384 -4.08 23.24 18.07
C LEU A 384 -2.62 23.18 17.61
N ALA A 385 -1.70 23.65 18.46
CA ALA A 385 -0.26 23.59 18.20
C ALA A 385 0.23 22.14 18.08
N GLN A 386 -0.20 21.25 18.98
CA GLN A 386 0.10 19.82 18.94
C GLN A 386 -0.32 19.17 17.62
N LYS A 387 -1.61 19.30 17.26
CA LYS A 387 -2.14 18.71 16.01
C LYS A 387 -1.43 19.26 14.77
N CYS A 388 -1.14 20.56 14.76
CA CYS A 388 -0.40 21.21 13.68
C CYS A 388 1.02 20.64 13.52
N MET A 389 1.79 20.58 14.62
CA MET A 389 3.16 20.06 14.62
C MET A 389 3.21 18.60 14.17
N ILE A 390 2.36 17.74 14.75
CA ILE A 390 2.31 16.32 14.42
C ILE A 390 1.97 16.14 12.93
N SER A 391 0.95 16.82 12.43
CA SER A 391 0.53 16.71 11.03
C SER A 391 1.62 17.16 10.06
N ARG A 392 2.34 18.26 10.36
CA ARG A 392 3.45 18.73 9.53
C ARG A 392 4.62 17.76 9.52
N CYS A 393 4.97 17.19 10.67
CA CYS A 393 6.02 16.16 10.79
C CYS A 393 5.68 14.90 9.99
N ASN A 394 4.44 14.40 10.11
CA ASN A 394 3.96 13.24 9.38
C ASN A 394 4.04 13.44 7.85
N LYS A 395 3.67 14.64 7.36
CA LYS A 395 3.75 14.98 5.93
C LYS A 395 5.17 14.88 5.38
N VAL A 396 6.18 15.34 6.14
CA VAL A 396 7.58 15.30 5.70
C VAL A 396 8.31 14.00 6.09
N GLY A 397 7.70 13.16 6.93
CA GLY A 397 8.27 11.89 7.39
C GLY A 397 9.35 12.04 8.46
N LYS A 398 9.25 13.07 9.31
CA LYS A 398 10.13 13.25 10.48
C LYS A 398 9.39 12.81 11.75
N PRO A 399 10.09 12.12 12.68
CA PRO A 399 9.48 11.64 13.90
C PRO A 399 9.03 12.79 14.79
N VAL A 400 7.87 12.62 15.44
CA VAL A 400 7.31 13.60 16.37
C VAL A 400 6.95 12.96 17.71
N ILE A 401 7.39 13.59 18.79
CA ILE A 401 7.19 13.14 20.17
C ILE A 401 6.12 14.03 20.82
N CYS A 402 5.09 13.42 21.40
CA CYS A 402 4.18 14.14 22.31
C CYS A 402 4.66 13.98 23.75
N ALA A 403 4.92 15.10 24.43
CA ALA A 403 5.63 15.12 25.69
C ALA A 403 4.93 15.93 26.79
N THR A 404 5.31 15.62 28.04
CA THR A 404 4.94 16.28 29.31
C THR A 404 3.48 16.10 29.73
N GLN A 405 3.25 15.86 31.02
CA GLN A 405 1.93 15.73 31.66
C GLN A 405 0.99 14.70 31.00
N MET A 406 1.54 13.63 30.42
CA MET A 406 0.74 12.59 29.76
C MET A 406 -0.02 11.74 30.79
N LEU A 407 0.66 11.32 31.87
CA LEU A 407 0.08 10.52 32.96
C LEU A 407 0.44 11.13 34.33
N GLU A 408 0.48 12.46 34.45
CA GLU A 408 1.04 13.20 35.60
C GLU A 408 0.50 12.74 36.97
N SER A 409 -0.79 12.45 37.08
CA SER A 409 -1.40 12.00 38.32
C SER A 409 -0.82 10.68 38.83
N MET A 410 -0.24 9.87 37.93
CA MET A 410 0.39 8.60 38.28
C MET A 410 1.75 8.72 38.97
N VAL A 411 2.31 9.94 39.06
CA VAL A 411 3.43 10.23 39.97
C VAL A 411 3.08 9.80 41.40
N LYS A 412 1.82 9.97 41.82
CA LYS A 412 1.33 9.65 43.17
C LYS A 412 0.21 8.63 43.23
N LYS A 413 -0.33 8.21 42.08
CA LYS A 413 -1.48 7.30 42.01
C LYS A 413 -1.17 6.09 41.13
N PRO A 414 -1.66 4.89 41.46
CA PRO A 414 -1.40 3.70 40.65
C PRO A 414 -2.24 3.63 39.35
N ARG A 415 -3.12 4.61 39.09
CA ARG A 415 -3.99 4.64 37.90
C ARG A 415 -4.15 6.06 37.38
N ALA A 416 -4.12 6.18 36.05
CA ALA A 416 -4.40 7.41 35.33
C ALA A 416 -5.86 7.86 35.50
N THR A 417 -6.07 9.16 35.34
CA THR A 417 -7.39 9.76 35.16
C THR A 417 -7.93 9.48 33.77
N ARG A 418 -9.25 9.66 33.57
CA ARG A 418 -9.87 9.55 32.25
C ARG A 418 -9.34 10.58 31.25
N ALA A 419 -9.01 11.78 31.73
CA ALA A 419 -8.46 12.86 30.91
C ALA A 419 -7.07 12.48 30.39
N GLU A 420 -6.20 11.96 31.25
CA GLU A 420 -4.86 11.46 30.88
C GLU A 420 -4.93 10.29 29.89
N THR A 421 -5.83 9.32 30.11
CA THR A 421 -6.04 8.23 29.14
C THR A 421 -6.47 8.78 27.77
N SER A 422 -7.41 9.72 27.74
CA SER A 422 -7.86 10.36 26.51
C SER A 422 -6.75 11.15 25.83
N ASP A 423 -5.91 11.82 26.60
CA ASP A 423 -4.80 12.64 26.09
C ASP A 423 -3.75 11.77 25.37
N VAL A 424 -3.31 10.69 26.01
CA VAL A 424 -2.40 9.70 25.39
C VAL A 424 -3.00 9.12 24.11
N ALA A 425 -4.27 8.70 24.16
CA ALA A 425 -4.94 8.12 23.00
C ALA A 425 -5.03 9.13 21.84
N ASN A 426 -5.39 10.39 22.11
CA ASN A 426 -5.45 11.43 21.09
C ASN A 426 -4.09 11.77 20.50
N ALA A 427 -3.02 11.76 21.30
CA ALA A 427 -1.66 11.96 20.76
C ALA A 427 -1.30 10.88 19.73
N VAL A 428 -1.66 9.62 19.98
CA VAL A 428 -1.45 8.52 19.03
C VAL A 428 -2.35 8.64 17.80
N LEU A 429 -3.64 8.98 17.98
CA LEU A 429 -4.59 9.18 16.89
C LEU A 429 -4.23 10.38 15.99
N ASP A 430 -3.69 11.46 16.58
CA ASP A 430 -3.14 12.61 15.85
C ASP A 430 -1.92 12.20 15.01
N GLY A 431 -1.27 11.11 15.39
CA GLY A 431 -0.17 10.49 14.69
C GLY A 431 1.19 10.79 15.30
N ALA A 432 1.31 10.96 16.62
CA ALA A 432 2.62 10.96 17.28
C ALA A 432 3.37 9.64 17.01
N ASP A 433 4.69 9.72 16.77
CA ASP A 433 5.53 8.52 16.65
C ASP A 433 5.91 7.97 18.02
N CYS A 434 6.11 8.87 18.98
CA CYS A 434 6.47 8.54 20.34
C CYS A 434 5.64 9.32 21.36
N VAL A 435 5.46 8.72 22.53
CA VAL A 435 4.87 9.31 23.73
C VAL A 435 5.89 9.29 24.87
N MET A 436 5.90 10.32 25.71
CA MET A 436 6.93 10.49 26.73
C MET A 436 6.40 10.60 28.15
N LEU A 437 7.05 9.89 29.08
CA LEU A 437 6.87 10.00 30.52
C LEU A 437 8.02 10.82 31.13
N SER A 438 7.67 11.78 31.98
CA SER A 438 8.57 12.74 32.64
C SER A 438 8.71 12.40 34.12
N GLY A 439 8.01 13.12 35.00
CA GLY A 439 8.08 12.91 36.45
C GLY A 439 7.57 11.53 36.88
N GLU A 440 6.64 10.97 36.10
CA GLU A 440 5.99 9.67 36.32
C GLU A 440 7.01 8.54 36.48
N THR A 441 8.08 8.56 35.69
CA THR A 441 9.12 7.52 35.70
C THR A 441 10.41 7.97 36.38
N ALA A 442 10.68 9.28 36.46
CA ALA A 442 11.90 9.79 37.08
C ALA A 442 11.84 9.86 38.62
N LYS A 443 10.68 10.22 39.18
CA LYS A 443 10.48 10.45 40.62
C LYS A 443 9.16 9.92 41.18
N GLY A 444 8.33 9.32 40.33
CA GLY A 444 7.01 8.81 40.71
C GLY A 444 7.07 7.54 41.54
N ASP A 445 5.99 7.30 42.28
CA ASP A 445 5.86 6.13 43.17
C ASP A 445 5.52 4.85 42.37
N TYR A 446 5.05 4.97 41.11
CA TYR A 446 4.54 3.88 40.27
C TYR A 446 5.15 3.85 38.85
N PRO A 447 6.49 3.81 38.69
CA PRO A 447 7.13 3.94 37.38
C PRO A 447 6.77 2.80 36.40
N LEU A 448 6.61 1.56 36.88
CA LEU A 448 6.31 0.41 36.02
C LEU A 448 4.85 0.41 35.55
N GLU A 449 3.92 0.76 36.43
CA GLU A 449 2.51 0.91 36.13
C GLU A 449 2.29 2.01 35.10
N CYS A 450 3.02 3.14 35.20
CA CYS A 450 2.98 4.21 34.21
C CYS A 450 3.37 3.72 32.81
N VAL A 451 4.49 3.00 32.69
CA VAL A 451 4.95 2.44 31.40
C VAL A 451 3.91 1.46 30.84
N ARG A 452 3.34 0.60 31.69
CA ARG A 452 2.31 -0.37 31.29
C ARG A 452 1.03 0.31 30.83
N THR A 453 0.53 1.29 31.59
CA THR A 453 -0.66 2.05 31.23
C THR A 453 -0.46 2.79 29.92
N MET A 454 0.69 3.45 29.73
CA MET A 454 1.04 4.11 28.47
C MET A 454 1.05 3.12 27.29
N ALA A 455 1.66 1.94 27.45
CA ALA A 455 1.73 0.92 26.41
C ALA A 455 0.34 0.39 26.01
N ASN A 456 -0.53 0.12 26.99
CA ASN A 456 -1.88 -0.38 26.74
C ASN A 456 -2.75 0.64 26.01
N ILE A 457 -2.68 1.93 26.40
CA ILE A 457 -3.43 2.99 25.73
C ILE A 457 -2.96 3.16 24.28
N CYS A 458 -1.64 3.07 24.04
CA CYS A 458 -1.11 3.11 22.68
C CYS A 458 -1.73 1.99 21.83
N LYS A 459 -1.66 0.72 22.25
CA LYS A 459 -2.20 -0.41 21.48
C LYS A 459 -3.68 -0.24 21.07
N GLU A 460 -4.51 0.23 21.99
CA GLU A 460 -5.92 0.50 21.72
C GLU A 460 -6.10 1.65 20.71
N ALA A 461 -5.41 2.78 20.94
CA ALA A 461 -5.48 3.93 20.04
C ALA A 461 -4.98 3.60 18.62
N GLU A 462 -3.94 2.76 18.51
CA GLU A 462 -3.40 2.30 17.22
C GLU A 462 -4.42 1.50 16.43
N SER A 463 -5.19 0.66 17.10
CA SER A 463 -6.25 -0.16 16.50
C SER A 463 -7.43 0.67 15.98
N ALA A 464 -7.62 1.86 16.56
CA ALA A 464 -8.66 2.81 16.20
C ALA A 464 -8.25 3.78 15.07
N ILE A 465 -7.03 3.69 14.51
CA ILE A 465 -6.62 4.52 13.39
C ILE A 465 -7.28 4.04 12.09
N TRP A 466 -7.84 4.97 11.31
CA TRP A 466 -8.30 4.69 9.95
C TRP A 466 -7.14 4.71 8.94
N HIS A 467 -6.38 3.62 8.91
CA HIS A 467 -5.13 3.52 8.13
C HIS A 467 -5.34 3.75 6.63
N ASN A 468 -6.42 3.25 6.04
CA ASN A 468 -6.69 3.41 4.61
C ASN A 468 -6.80 4.88 4.19
N GLN A 469 -7.52 5.69 4.97
CA GLN A 469 -7.66 7.13 4.71
C GLN A 469 -6.34 7.87 4.97
N LEU A 470 -5.70 7.59 6.11
CA LEU A 470 -4.42 8.21 6.47
C LEU A 470 -3.33 7.94 5.42
N PHE A 471 -3.25 6.71 4.92
CA PHE A 471 -2.33 6.34 3.85
C PHE A 471 -2.63 7.10 2.56
N ALA A 472 -3.90 7.17 2.14
CA ALA A 472 -4.30 7.91 0.94
C ALA A 472 -3.91 9.40 1.03
N ASP A 473 -4.16 10.04 2.18
CA ASP A 473 -3.82 11.45 2.42
C ASP A 473 -2.31 11.70 2.33
N LEU A 474 -1.49 10.82 2.94
CA LEU A 474 -0.03 10.93 2.91
C LEU A 474 0.55 10.64 1.52
N SER A 475 0.06 9.59 0.85
CA SER A 475 0.51 9.15 -0.48
C SER A 475 0.16 10.16 -1.57
N SER A 476 -0.96 10.89 -1.43
CA SER A 476 -1.35 11.96 -2.36
C SER A 476 -0.35 13.13 -2.40
N LYS A 477 0.41 13.36 -1.32
CA LYS A 477 1.42 14.43 -1.24
C LYS A 477 2.74 14.06 -1.89
N ALA A 478 2.99 12.79 -2.18
CA ALA A 478 4.16 12.35 -2.94
C ALA A 478 3.90 12.57 -4.44
N VAL A 479 4.32 13.72 -4.95
CA VAL A 479 4.23 14.10 -6.37
C VAL A 479 5.37 13.43 -7.14
N ALA A 480 5.04 12.75 -8.23
CA ALA A 480 6.01 12.06 -9.09
C ALA A 480 6.83 13.06 -9.95
N PRO A 481 8.07 12.72 -10.35
CA PRO A 481 8.79 11.51 -9.98
C PRO A 481 9.46 11.63 -8.60
N ILE A 482 9.42 10.55 -7.82
CA ILE A 482 10.19 10.41 -6.57
C ILE A 482 11.27 9.33 -6.73
N ASP A 483 12.22 9.23 -5.80
CA ASP A 483 13.27 8.21 -5.87
C ASP A 483 12.74 6.78 -5.62
N ALA A 484 13.46 5.77 -6.12
CA ALA A 484 13.07 4.36 -6.04
C ALA A 484 12.82 3.88 -4.60
N THR A 485 13.61 4.31 -3.61
CA THR A 485 13.40 3.89 -2.22
C THR A 485 12.10 4.43 -1.67
N HIS A 486 11.78 5.70 -1.97
CA HIS A 486 10.52 6.31 -1.56
C HIS A 486 9.31 5.67 -2.25
N ALA A 487 9.42 5.40 -3.55
CA ALA A 487 8.35 4.75 -4.31
C ALA A 487 8.10 3.30 -3.86
N VAL A 488 9.16 2.53 -3.57
CA VAL A 488 9.05 1.18 -3.01
C VAL A 488 8.44 1.18 -1.61
N ALA A 489 8.71 2.21 -0.79
CA ALA A 489 8.09 2.33 0.53
C ALA A 489 6.56 2.53 0.43
N ILE A 490 6.08 3.38 -0.49
CA ILE A 490 4.64 3.55 -0.76
C ILE A 490 4.04 2.22 -1.21
N ALA A 491 4.67 1.57 -2.20
CA ALA A 491 4.23 0.31 -2.75
C ALA A 491 4.18 -0.82 -1.69
N ALA A 492 5.13 -0.84 -0.74
CA ALA A 492 5.16 -1.79 0.36
C ALA A 492 3.99 -1.61 1.33
N VAL A 493 3.65 -0.36 1.67
CA VAL A 493 2.51 -0.09 2.56
C VAL A 493 1.18 -0.38 1.85
N GLU A 494 1.03 0.00 0.58
CA GLU A 494 -0.15 -0.35 -0.22
C GLU A 494 -0.33 -1.88 -0.31
N ALA A 495 0.74 -2.62 -0.67
CA ALA A 495 0.71 -4.09 -0.68
C ALA A 495 0.30 -4.65 0.68
N SER A 496 0.88 -4.14 1.77
CA SER A 496 0.59 -4.61 3.13
C SER A 496 -0.88 -4.44 3.51
N ALA A 497 -1.52 -3.35 3.07
CA ALA A 497 -2.94 -3.08 3.31
C ALA A 497 -3.82 -4.02 2.49
N LYS A 498 -3.46 -4.30 1.23
CA LYS A 498 -4.23 -5.15 0.34
C LYS A 498 -4.17 -6.62 0.74
N CYS A 499 -2.98 -7.18 0.90
CA CYS A 499 -2.83 -8.58 1.29
C CYS A 499 -2.93 -8.82 2.80
N LEU A 500 -3.33 -7.80 3.58
CA LEU A 500 -3.46 -7.86 5.03
C LEU A 500 -2.21 -8.41 5.73
N ALA A 501 -1.04 -7.98 5.27
CA ALA A 501 0.23 -8.52 5.76
C ALA A 501 0.36 -8.37 7.28
N THR A 502 0.92 -9.40 7.92
CA THR A 502 1.14 -9.43 9.37
C THR A 502 2.37 -8.61 9.76
N ALA A 503 3.36 -8.47 8.87
CA ALA A 503 4.51 -7.60 9.07
C ALA A 503 5.14 -7.13 7.74
N ILE A 504 5.95 -6.09 7.83
CA ILE A 504 6.88 -5.67 6.77
C ILE A 504 8.31 -5.89 7.28
N ILE A 505 9.05 -6.83 6.70
CA ILE A 505 10.47 -7.02 6.99
C ILE A 505 11.28 -6.13 6.06
N VAL A 506 12.11 -5.25 6.62
CA VAL A 506 12.95 -4.33 5.85
C VAL A 506 14.41 -4.51 6.22
N ILE A 507 15.25 -4.71 5.21
CA ILE A 507 16.69 -4.77 5.39
C ILE A 507 17.26 -3.37 5.21
N THR A 508 17.92 -2.83 6.23
CA THR A 508 18.35 -1.42 6.24
C THR A 508 19.73 -1.20 6.83
N THR A 509 20.51 -0.33 6.17
CA THR A 509 21.85 0.09 6.61
C THR A 509 21.76 1.36 7.44
N SER A 510 21.10 2.41 6.92
CA SER A 510 21.01 3.75 7.53
C SER A 510 19.69 4.05 8.22
N GLY A 511 18.72 3.14 8.16
CA GLY A 511 17.36 3.35 8.66
C GLY A 511 16.40 3.96 7.62
N ARG A 512 16.90 4.69 6.61
CA ARG A 512 16.09 5.44 5.61
C ARG A 512 14.90 4.66 5.05
N SER A 513 15.11 3.43 4.60
CA SER A 513 14.04 2.61 4.01
C SER A 513 12.93 2.29 5.02
N ALA A 514 13.30 1.98 6.26
CA ALA A 514 12.34 1.72 7.33
C ALA A 514 11.61 3.00 7.76
N HIS A 515 12.30 4.14 7.81
CA HIS A 515 11.71 5.45 8.12
C HIS A 515 10.68 5.87 7.06
N LEU A 516 10.98 5.64 5.78
CA LEU A 516 10.05 5.93 4.69
C LEU A 516 8.82 5.02 4.72
N ILE A 517 8.96 3.75 5.09
CA ILE A 517 7.79 2.86 5.29
C ILE A 517 6.96 3.36 6.49
N SER A 518 7.61 3.72 7.61
CA SER A 518 6.96 4.27 8.80
C SER A 518 6.18 5.56 8.53
N LYS A 519 6.72 6.45 7.69
CA LYS A 519 6.04 7.68 7.23
C LYS A 519 4.64 7.40 6.70
N TYR A 520 4.44 6.29 5.98
CA TYR A 520 3.15 5.92 5.38
C TYR A 520 2.23 5.14 6.31
N ARG A 521 2.61 4.97 7.58
CA ARG A 521 1.75 4.50 8.69
C ARG A 521 1.04 3.17 8.40
N PRO A 522 1.78 2.09 8.03
CA PRO A 522 1.18 0.77 7.89
C PRO A 522 0.53 0.31 9.20
N ARG A 523 -0.50 -0.53 9.08
CA ARG A 523 -1.19 -1.15 10.23
C ARG A 523 -0.32 -2.20 10.94
N CYS A 524 0.55 -2.87 10.18
CA CYS A 524 1.41 -3.92 10.67
C CYS A 524 2.79 -3.40 11.10
N PRO A 525 3.50 -4.11 11.99
CA PRO A 525 4.85 -3.75 12.41
C PRO A 525 5.87 -3.84 11.26
N ILE A 526 6.88 -2.99 11.34
CA ILE A 526 8.01 -2.91 10.42
C ILE A 526 9.23 -3.53 11.12
N ILE A 527 9.55 -4.78 10.80
CA ILE A 527 10.73 -5.47 11.33
C ILE A 527 11.97 -4.98 10.58
N ALA A 528 12.72 -4.06 11.18
CA ALA A 528 13.89 -3.45 10.55
C ALA A 528 15.17 -4.18 10.96
N VAL A 529 15.71 -4.99 10.04
CA VAL A 529 16.94 -5.75 10.26
C VAL A 529 18.15 -4.91 9.82
N THR A 530 19.06 -4.67 10.75
CA THR A 530 20.29 -3.89 10.52
C THR A 530 21.49 -4.53 11.24
N ARG A 531 22.70 -4.25 10.75
CA ARG A 531 23.96 -4.59 11.43
C ARG A 531 24.49 -3.44 12.30
N PHE A 532 23.87 -2.27 12.25
CA PHE A 532 24.36 -1.06 12.90
C PHE A 532 23.62 -0.79 14.20
N HIS A 533 24.33 -0.90 15.33
CA HIS A 533 23.76 -0.73 16.68
C HIS A 533 23.06 0.63 16.87
N GLN A 534 23.70 1.73 16.44
CA GLN A 534 23.12 3.07 16.59
C GLN A 534 21.85 3.23 15.77
N VAL A 535 21.81 2.69 14.54
CA VAL A 535 20.61 2.71 13.69
C VAL A 535 19.47 1.90 14.31
N ALA A 536 19.77 0.73 14.88
CA ALA A 536 18.78 -0.07 15.60
C ALA A 536 18.17 0.69 16.79
N ARG A 537 18.99 1.43 17.55
CA ARG A 537 18.50 2.26 18.67
C ARG A 537 17.68 3.46 18.17
N GLN A 538 18.18 4.20 17.18
CA GLN A 538 17.51 5.38 16.63
C GLN A 538 16.17 5.08 15.96
N ALA A 539 16.00 3.87 15.41
CA ALA A 539 14.76 3.43 14.79
C ALA A 539 13.53 3.49 15.73
N HIS A 540 13.74 3.43 17.05
CA HIS A 540 12.68 3.58 18.05
C HIS A 540 11.95 4.93 18.01
N LEU A 541 12.54 5.96 17.38
CA LEU A 541 11.89 7.26 17.20
C LEU A 541 10.71 7.22 16.23
N TYR A 542 10.67 6.23 15.35
CA TYR A 542 9.73 6.16 14.24
C TYR A 542 8.63 5.13 14.54
N ARG A 543 7.38 5.51 14.27
CA ARG A 543 6.23 4.66 14.52
C ARG A 543 6.30 3.33 13.77
N GLY A 544 6.05 2.25 14.49
CA GLY A 544 5.87 0.90 13.96
C GLY A 544 7.16 0.17 13.65
N ILE A 545 8.33 0.81 13.82
CA ILE A 545 9.61 0.15 13.56
C ILE A 545 10.02 -0.70 14.77
N LEU A 546 10.16 -2.00 14.53
CA LEU A 546 10.73 -2.99 15.43
C LEU A 546 12.18 -3.28 14.98
N PRO A 547 13.18 -2.66 15.61
CA PRO A 547 14.56 -2.82 15.18
C PRO A 547 15.13 -4.17 15.64
N LEU A 548 15.76 -4.88 14.71
CA LEU A 548 16.53 -6.09 14.96
C LEU A 548 17.98 -5.88 14.57
N LEU A 549 18.86 -6.09 15.54
CA LEU A 549 20.28 -6.16 15.27
C LEU A 549 20.64 -7.59 14.82
N HIS A 550 21.20 -7.71 13.62
CA HIS A 550 21.79 -8.93 13.11
C HIS A 550 23.30 -8.86 13.27
N THR A 551 23.87 -9.77 14.07
CA THR A 551 25.29 -9.74 14.48
C THR A 551 26.19 -10.64 13.65
N GLU A 552 25.62 -11.49 12.78
CA GLU A 552 26.43 -12.37 11.94
C GLU A 552 27.20 -11.57 10.88
N ALA A 553 28.39 -12.07 10.56
CA ALA A 553 29.28 -11.46 9.58
C ALA A 553 28.63 -11.44 8.18
N PRO A 554 28.91 -10.42 7.35
CA PRO A 554 28.43 -10.38 5.98
C PRO A 554 28.87 -11.61 5.19
N VAL A 555 27.93 -12.24 4.47
CA VAL A 555 28.22 -13.32 3.51
C VAL A 555 28.66 -12.70 2.19
N ALA A 556 29.67 -13.29 1.53
CA ALA A 556 30.24 -12.76 0.29
C ALA A 556 29.23 -12.71 -0.88
N ASP A 557 28.33 -13.71 -0.95
CA ASP A 557 27.20 -13.72 -1.86
C ASP A 557 26.08 -12.83 -1.29
N TRP A 558 25.87 -11.67 -1.93
CA TRP A 558 24.91 -10.66 -1.49
C TRP A 558 23.48 -11.20 -1.38
N LEU A 559 23.04 -12.04 -2.31
CA LEU A 559 21.67 -12.58 -2.28
C LEU A 559 21.48 -13.52 -1.09
N LYS A 560 22.48 -14.38 -0.82
CA LYS A 560 22.47 -15.23 0.38
C LYS A 560 22.53 -14.42 1.66
N ASP A 561 23.32 -13.34 1.70
CA ASP A 561 23.38 -12.43 2.84
C ASP A 561 22.05 -11.72 3.12
N VAL A 562 21.34 -11.32 2.07
CA VAL A 562 19.99 -10.75 2.17
C VAL A 562 19.00 -11.78 2.70
N ASP A 563 18.99 -12.98 2.12
CA ASP A 563 18.05 -14.04 2.53
C ASP A 563 18.30 -14.49 3.98
N ALA A 564 19.56 -14.61 4.42
CA ALA A 564 19.89 -14.88 5.82
C ALA A 564 19.29 -13.84 6.79
N ARG A 565 19.39 -12.55 6.43
CA ARG A 565 18.81 -11.46 7.24
C ARG A 565 17.27 -11.44 7.21
N VAL A 566 16.66 -11.79 6.08
CA VAL A 566 15.20 -11.96 5.98
C VAL A 566 14.73 -13.12 6.85
N GLN A 567 15.41 -14.26 6.79
CA GLN A 567 15.11 -15.41 7.63
C GLN A 567 15.29 -15.10 9.11
N TYR A 568 16.33 -14.35 9.49
CA TYR A 568 16.49 -13.86 10.86
C TYR A 568 15.28 -13.03 11.34
N GLY A 569 14.76 -12.14 10.49
CA GLY A 569 13.52 -11.40 10.75
C GLY A 569 12.27 -12.28 10.87
N MET A 570 12.15 -13.30 10.01
CA MET A 570 11.05 -14.28 10.04
C MET A 570 11.08 -15.14 11.30
N THR A 571 12.24 -15.73 11.64
CA THR A 571 12.44 -16.52 12.85
C THR A 571 12.17 -15.69 14.10
N PHE A 572 12.62 -14.43 14.12
CA PHE A 572 12.27 -13.51 15.19
C PHE A 572 10.75 -13.38 15.31
N GLY A 573 10.05 -13.02 14.23
CA GLY A 573 8.60 -12.87 14.24
C GLY A 573 7.86 -14.13 14.71
N LYS A 574 8.26 -15.32 14.23
CA LYS A 574 7.73 -16.62 14.67
C LYS A 574 7.93 -16.84 16.17
N SER A 575 9.17 -16.67 16.65
CA SER A 575 9.55 -16.88 18.06
C SER A 575 8.78 -16.00 19.04
N ARG A 576 8.26 -14.85 18.56
CA ARG A 576 7.50 -13.88 19.34
C ARG A 576 5.98 -14.01 19.19
N GLY A 577 5.50 -14.94 18.35
CA GLY A 577 4.09 -15.07 18.00
C GLY A 577 3.56 -13.95 17.10
N PHE A 578 4.46 -13.16 16.50
CA PHE A 578 4.11 -12.09 15.56
C PHE A 578 3.74 -12.63 14.20
N LEU A 579 4.38 -13.73 13.82
CA LEU A 579 4.18 -14.41 12.56
C LEU A 579 3.76 -15.83 12.86
N LYS A 580 2.68 -16.27 12.23
CA LYS A 580 2.24 -17.66 12.20
C LYS A 580 2.51 -18.24 10.82
N THR A 581 2.68 -19.56 10.73
CA THR A 581 2.73 -20.26 9.45
C THR A 581 1.54 -19.86 8.57
N GLY A 582 1.79 -19.56 7.30
CA GLY A 582 0.78 -19.14 6.33
C GLY A 582 0.47 -17.64 6.35
N ASP A 583 0.98 -16.88 7.32
CA ASP A 583 0.85 -15.42 7.33
C ASP A 583 1.55 -14.81 6.12
N THR A 584 0.97 -13.72 5.59
CA THR A 584 1.59 -12.95 4.51
C THR A 584 2.52 -11.88 5.08
N VAL A 585 3.73 -11.78 4.53
CA VAL A 585 4.74 -10.80 4.95
C VAL A 585 5.28 -10.08 3.72
N ILE A 586 5.46 -8.76 3.84
CA ILE A 586 6.14 -7.96 2.83
C ILE A 586 7.63 -7.91 3.16
N VAL A 587 8.49 -8.14 2.19
CA VAL A 587 9.95 -8.07 2.34
C VAL A 587 10.50 -6.97 1.44
N VAL A 588 11.17 -5.99 2.03
CA VAL A 588 11.77 -4.85 1.34
C VAL A 588 13.29 -4.91 1.43
N THR A 589 13.97 -4.92 0.28
CA THR A 589 15.41 -5.15 0.17
C THR A 589 16.05 -4.25 -0.89
N GLY A 590 17.37 -4.11 -0.83
CA GLY A 590 18.16 -3.49 -1.89
C GLY A 590 18.81 -4.52 -2.80
N TRP A 591 18.87 -4.22 -4.10
CA TRP A 591 19.50 -5.08 -5.09
C TRP A 591 21.03 -5.14 -4.94
N GLN A 592 21.65 -4.08 -4.42
CA GLN A 592 23.09 -3.98 -4.22
C GLN A 592 23.44 -3.71 -2.75
N GLN A 593 24.66 -4.09 -2.39
CA GLN A 593 25.24 -3.76 -1.10
C GLN A 593 25.41 -2.24 -0.96
N GLY A 594 25.19 -1.72 0.25
CA GLY A 594 25.35 -0.30 0.57
C GLY A 594 24.06 0.36 1.04
N SER A 595 24.08 1.68 1.18
CA SER A 595 22.91 2.49 1.52
C SER A 595 22.34 3.14 0.25
N GLY A 596 21.02 3.28 0.17
CA GLY A 596 20.36 4.01 -0.92
C GLY A 596 19.87 3.15 -2.10
N TYR A 597 20.15 1.85 -2.10
CA TYR A 597 19.78 0.93 -3.19
C TYR A 597 18.50 0.13 -2.93
N THR A 598 17.66 0.53 -1.97
CA THR A 598 16.37 -0.14 -1.74
C THR A 598 15.46 0.09 -2.93
N ASN A 599 15.19 -0.99 -3.66
CA ASN A 599 14.47 -0.98 -4.94
C ASN A 599 13.70 -2.28 -5.21
N THR A 600 13.62 -3.20 -4.23
CA THR A 600 13.02 -4.52 -4.39
C THR A 600 11.99 -4.79 -3.29
N LEU A 601 10.82 -5.30 -3.69
CA LEU A 601 9.71 -5.72 -2.84
C LEU A 601 9.36 -7.17 -3.14
N ARG A 602 9.12 -7.99 -2.11
CA ARG A 602 8.61 -9.36 -2.23
C ARG A 602 7.42 -9.55 -1.30
N ILE A 603 6.42 -10.33 -1.72
CA ILE A 603 5.34 -10.81 -0.87
C ILE A 603 5.57 -12.30 -0.66
N VAL A 604 5.76 -12.72 0.58
CA VAL A 604 6.10 -14.10 0.92
C VAL A 604 5.15 -14.61 2.00
N TYR A 605 5.00 -15.93 2.06
CA TYR A 605 4.30 -16.60 3.15
C TYR A 605 5.30 -17.12 4.17
N VAL A 606 4.88 -17.19 5.42
CA VAL A 606 5.68 -17.75 6.50
C VAL A 606 5.60 -19.28 6.43
N ASP A 607 6.71 -19.95 6.10
CA ASP A 607 6.75 -21.42 5.93
C ASP A 607 6.65 -22.20 7.26
N GLU A 608 6.23 -23.47 7.22
CA GLU A 608 6.41 -24.41 8.35
C GLU A 608 7.90 -24.77 8.49
N ASP A 609 8.39 -24.87 9.73
CA ASP A 609 9.69 -25.48 10.00
C ASP A 609 9.58 -27.01 9.79
N LEU A 610 9.56 -27.46 8.52
CA LEU A 610 9.58 -28.87 8.17
C LEU A 610 10.95 -29.26 7.62
N ALA A 611 11.59 -30.19 8.32
CA ALA A 611 12.73 -30.94 7.81
C ALA A 611 12.36 -31.55 6.44
N PHE A 612 13.19 -31.27 5.44
CA PHE A 612 12.99 -31.66 4.06
C PHE A 612 12.95 -33.19 3.91
N ASP A 613 11.85 -33.72 3.38
CA ASP A 613 11.90 -34.91 2.54
C ASP A 613 11.05 -34.68 1.28
N HIS A 614 11.59 -35.11 0.15
CA HIS A 614 11.22 -34.64 -1.18
C HIS A 614 9.93 -35.28 -1.71
N THR A 615 8.97 -34.48 -2.18
CA THR A 615 8.19 -34.70 -3.43
C THR A 615 7.20 -33.54 -3.66
N PRO A 616 7.31 -32.77 -4.76
CA PRO A 616 6.34 -31.72 -5.08
C PRO A 616 5.10 -32.34 -5.74
N THR A 617 3.93 -32.14 -5.12
CA THR A 617 2.64 -32.42 -5.76
C THR A 617 2.14 -31.09 -6.36
N PRO A 618 1.86 -31.00 -7.67
CA PRO A 618 1.41 -29.76 -8.28
C PRO A 618 -0.03 -29.45 -7.86
N ILE A 619 -0.21 -28.48 -6.96
CA ILE A 619 -1.53 -27.89 -6.71
C ILE A 619 -1.83 -26.92 -7.86
N ILE A 620 -2.41 -27.46 -8.93
CA ILE A 620 -3.08 -26.66 -9.95
C ILE A 620 -4.34 -26.08 -9.30
N MET A 621 -4.31 -24.80 -8.91
CA MET A 621 -5.53 -24.07 -8.56
C MET A 621 -6.41 -23.97 -9.81
N LYS A 622 -7.50 -24.75 -9.83
CA LYS A 622 -8.61 -24.51 -10.77
C LYS A 622 -9.18 -23.10 -10.50
N LEU A 623 -9.15 -22.27 -11.53
CA LEU A 623 -9.77 -20.95 -11.61
C LEU A 623 -11.30 -21.10 -11.73
N GLU A 624 -11.95 -21.62 -10.70
CA GLU A 624 -13.41 -21.69 -10.59
C GLU A 624 -13.86 -21.11 -9.25
N SER A 625 -13.69 -19.80 -9.07
CA SER A 625 -14.44 -19.04 -8.08
C SER A 625 -14.92 -17.74 -8.72
N GLN A 626 -16.06 -17.83 -9.42
CA GLN A 626 -16.84 -16.66 -9.79
C GLN A 626 -17.36 -16.00 -8.50
N ILE A 627 -17.00 -14.74 -8.29
CA ILE A 627 -17.42 -13.97 -7.11
C ILE A 627 -18.65 -13.16 -7.48
N VAL A 628 -19.76 -13.43 -6.81
CA VAL A 628 -21.00 -12.65 -6.89
C VAL A 628 -20.90 -11.51 -5.87
N LEU A 629 -20.99 -10.26 -6.34
CA LEU A 629 -21.13 -9.07 -5.48
C LEU A 629 -22.61 -8.66 -5.38
N PRO A 630 -23.09 -8.21 -4.21
CA PRO A 630 -24.47 -7.79 -4.02
C PRO A 630 -24.79 -6.44 -4.68
N GLU A 631 -25.98 -6.32 -5.29
CA GLU A 631 -26.48 -5.19 -6.10
C GLU A 631 -26.39 -3.81 -5.43
N ARG A 632 -26.49 -3.71 -4.10
CA ARG A 632 -26.50 -2.42 -3.38
C ARG A 632 -25.22 -1.59 -3.49
N GLN A 633 -24.11 -2.17 -3.95
CA GLN A 633 -22.87 -1.42 -4.22
C GLN A 633 -22.81 -0.82 -5.63
N LEU A 634 -23.70 -1.20 -6.55
CA LEU A 634 -23.79 -0.60 -7.88
C LEU A 634 -24.30 0.85 -7.78
N ASP A 635 -25.34 1.10 -6.97
CA ASP A 635 -26.01 2.40 -6.88
C ASP A 635 -25.13 3.51 -6.28
N ALA A 636 -24.24 3.16 -5.34
CA ALA A 636 -23.33 4.11 -4.70
C ALA A 636 -22.19 4.59 -5.64
N ALA A 637 -21.85 3.81 -6.67
CA ALA A 637 -20.85 4.21 -7.66
C ALA A 637 -21.39 5.24 -8.67
N TYR A 638 -22.71 5.28 -8.88
CA TYR A 638 -23.35 6.21 -9.83
C TYR A 638 -23.57 7.62 -9.27
N GLN A 639 -23.51 7.83 -7.95
CA GLN A 639 -23.85 9.12 -7.32
C GLN A 639 -22.64 10.01 -6.94
N CYS A 640 -21.41 9.52 -7.10
CA CYS A 640 -20.20 10.30 -6.78
C CYS A 640 -19.47 10.77 -8.03
N THR A 641 -20.07 11.66 -8.82
CA THR A 641 -19.34 12.45 -9.84
C THR A 641 -19.78 13.91 -9.79
N ARG A 642 -19.37 14.61 -8.73
CA ARG A 642 -19.24 16.08 -8.76
C ARG A 642 -17.77 16.37 -8.51
N ILE A 643 -17.06 16.71 -9.57
CA ILE A 643 -15.65 17.13 -9.50
C ILE A 643 -15.66 18.66 -9.54
N ASP A 644 -15.35 19.29 -8.41
CA ASP A 644 -14.74 20.61 -8.38
C ASP A 644 -13.22 20.39 -8.29
N HIS A 645 -12.46 20.94 -9.25
CA HIS A 645 -11.09 21.48 -9.17
C HIS A 645 -10.30 21.38 -10.50
N GLU A 646 -9.41 22.35 -10.67
CA GLU A 646 -8.69 22.81 -11.87
C GLU A 646 -7.98 21.71 -12.69
N ILE A 647 -8.63 21.20 -13.74
CA ILE A 647 -7.97 20.38 -14.76
C ILE A 647 -7.25 21.30 -15.74
N LYS A 648 -5.91 21.36 -15.67
CA LYS A 648 -5.08 21.95 -16.73
C LYS A 648 -4.89 20.93 -17.85
N LEU A 649 -5.81 20.92 -18.81
CA LEU A 649 -5.61 20.21 -20.08
C LEU A 649 -4.49 20.88 -20.87
N ASN A 650 -3.45 20.12 -21.21
CA ASN A 650 -2.38 20.61 -22.08
C ASN A 650 -2.54 19.97 -23.46
N ILE A 651 -3.13 20.72 -24.38
CA ILE A 651 -3.32 20.34 -25.79
C ILE A 651 -2.01 20.23 -26.58
N ASN A 652 -0.89 20.71 -26.03
CA ASN A 652 0.44 20.64 -26.66
C ASN A 652 1.27 19.45 -26.13
N CYS A 653 0.67 18.52 -25.39
CA CYS A 653 1.36 17.32 -24.94
C CYS A 653 1.67 16.42 -26.15
N LYS A 654 2.87 15.82 -26.19
CA LYS A 654 3.17 14.82 -27.23
C LYS A 654 2.38 13.52 -26.96
N PRO A 655 1.97 12.80 -28.01
CA PRO A 655 1.34 11.49 -27.86
C PRO A 655 2.28 10.49 -27.19
N SER A 656 1.71 9.50 -26.50
CA SER A 656 2.49 8.40 -25.91
C SER A 656 3.36 7.71 -26.98
N PRO A 657 4.63 7.39 -26.69
CA PRO A 657 5.49 6.70 -27.64
C PRO A 657 5.01 5.26 -27.94
N ALA A 658 4.33 4.63 -26.98
CA ALA A 658 3.73 3.30 -27.14
C ALA A 658 2.20 3.40 -27.17
N ARG A 659 1.57 2.71 -28.12
CA ARG A 659 0.11 2.50 -28.15
C ARG A 659 -0.27 1.42 -27.13
N LEU A 660 -1.26 1.71 -26.29
CA LEU A 660 -1.73 0.76 -25.27
C LEU A 660 -3.04 0.05 -25.68
N THR A 661 -3.92 0.73 -26.42
CA THR A 661 -5.15 0.15 -26.96
C THR A 661 -4.85 -0.74 -28.18
N ARG A 662 -5.53 -1.88 -28.28
CA ARG A 662 -5.30 -2.88 -29.34
C ARG A 662 -6.07 -2.54 -30.61
N ILE A 663 -5.48 -2.81 -31.77
CA ILE A 663 -6.15 -2.67 -33.08
C ILE A 663 -6.42 -4.05 -33.66
N ILE A 664 -7.68 -4.28 -34.02
CA ILE A 664 -8.16 -5.49 -34.70
C ILE A 664 -8.64 -5.09 -36.08
N ILE A 665 -8.22 -5.81 -37.13
CA ILE A 665 -8.68 -5.56 -38.51
C ILE A 665 -9.33 -6.81 -39.10
N THR A 666 -10.19 -6.62 -40.11
CA THR A 666 -10.66 -7.74 -40.95
C THR A 666 -9.81 -7.82 -42.22
N LEU A 667 -9.32 -9.01 -42.57
CA LEU A 667 -8.76 -9.24 -43.91
C LEU A 667 -9.87 -9.63 -44.89
N SER A 668 -9.80 -9.08 -46.10
CA SER A 668 -10.73 -9.37 -47.22
C SER A 668 -10.01 -10.17 -48.32
N ASP A 669 -10.76 -10.75 -49.25
CA ASP A 669 -10.22 -11.61 -50.33
C ASP A 669 -9.08 -10.97 -51.14
N ASN A 670 -9.07 -9.63 -51.22
CA ASN A 670 -8.09 -8.85 -52.00
C ASN A 670 -6.78 -8.58 -51.27
N ASN A 671 -6.70 -8.79 -49.95
CA ASN A 671 -5.63 -8.26 -49.08
C ASN A 671 -4.83 -9.36 -48.34
N VAL A 672 -4.64 -10.51 -48.99
CA VAL A 672 -4.04 -11.72 -48.37
C VAL A 672 -2.63 -12.01 -48.86
N GLN A 673 -2.07 -11.19 -49.75
CA GLN A 673 -0.69 -11.36 -50.19
C GLN A 673 0.29 -10.97 -49.08
N ILE A 674 1.45 -11.64 -49.03
CA ILE A 674 2.48 -11.42 -48.01
C ILE A 674 2.92 -9.95 -48.00
N GLU A 675 3.12 -9.35 -49.17
CA GLU A 675 3.52 -7.93 -49.33
C GLU A 675 2.51 -6.94 -48.74
N ASP A 676 1.22 -7.26 -48.82
CA ASP A 676 0.15 -6.40 -48.32
C ASP A 676 -0.05 -6.58 -46.81
N ILE A 677 0.08 -7.81 -46.31
CA ILE A 677 0.09 -8.11 -44.88
C ILE A 677 1.29 -7.43 -44.21
N ALA A 678 2.48 -7.49 -44.81
CA ALA A 678 3.69 -6.87 -44.28
C ALA A 678 3.58 -5.35 -44.09
N LYS A 679 2.75 -4.65 -44.88
CA LYS A 679 2.52 -3.20 -44.76
C LYS A 679 1.68 -2.82 -43.53
N VAL A 680 0.76 -3.70 -43.10
CA VAL A 680 -0.20 -3.38 -42.02
C VAL A 680 0.17 -4.00 -40.67
N ILE A 681 0.93 -5.10 -40.68
CA ILE A 681 1.16 -5.95 -39.51
C ILE A 681 1.91 -5.27 -38.35
N ASN A 682 2.75 -4.27 -38.63
CA ASN A 682 3.48 -3.52 -37.58
C ASN A 682 2.55 -2.73 -36.64
N ASN A 683 1.37 -2.33 -37.13
CA ASN A 683 0.41 -1.51 -36.39
C ASN A 683 -0.86 -2.29 -36.01
N VAL A 684 -0.91 -3.60 -36.23
CA VAL A 684 -2.09 -4.45 -35.98
C VAL A 684 -1.77 -5.52 -34.94
N ASP A 685 -2.63 -5.66 -33.94
CA ASP A 685 -2.45 -6.65 -32.87
C ASP A 685 -3.15 -7.97 -33.17
N ILE A 686 -4.36 -7.91 -33.74
CA ILE A 686 -5.19 -9.09 -34.02
C ILE A 686 -5.76 -8.98 -35.44
N VAL A 687 -5.69 -10.08 -36.18
CA VAL A 687 -6.26 -10.22 -37.50
C VAL A 687 -7.48 -11.12 -37.43
N ARG A 688 -8.64 -10.58 -37.82
CA ARG A 688 -9.90 -11.31 -37.88
C ARG A 688 -10.14 -11.83 -39.31
N LEU A 689 -10.35 -13.14 -39.42
CA LEU A 689 -10.72 -13.84 -40.65
C LEU A 689 -12.25 -13.94 -40.74
N ASN A 690 -12.81 -13.54 -41.88
CA ASN A 690 -14.26 -13.56 -42.07
C ASN A 690 -14.72 -14.86 -42.74
N VAL A 691 -15.36 -15.76 -42.00
CA VAL A 691 -15.84 -17.06 -42.53
C VAL A 691 -16.99 -16.92 -43.54
N SER A 692 -17.57 -15.72 -43.69
CA SER A 692 -18.53 -15.44 -44.77
C SER A 692 -17.86 -15.12 -46.11
N HIS A 693 -16.53 -15.02 -46.17
CA HIS A 693 -15.74 -14.73 -47.37
C HIS A 693 -14.69 -15.84 -47.57
N GLY A 694 -14.56 -16.34 -48.80
CA GLY A 694 -13.57 -17.36 -49.15
C GLY A 694 -13.94 -18.82 -48.81
N ASP A 695 -13.29 -19.74 -49.51
CA ASP A 695 -13.30 -21.20 -49.25
C ASP A 695 -12.26 -21.55 -48.17
N GLU A 696 -12.27 -22.76 -47.62
CA GLU A 696 -11.31 -23.22 -46.59
C GLU A 696 -9.84 -23.04 -47.02
N ASN A 697 -9.58 -23.21 -48.32
CA ASN A 697 -8.25 -22.99 -48.93
C ASN A 697 -7.76 -21.54 -48.80
N TRP A 698 -8.67 -20.57 -48.83
CA TRP A 698 -8.34 -19.16 -48.65
C TRP A 698 -7.90 -18.86 -47.22
N HIS A 699 -8.61 -19.43 -46.24
CA HIS A 699 -8.30 -19.25 -44.82
C HIS A 699 -6.93 -19.83 -44.45
N ARG A 700 -6.61 -21.04 -44.94
CA ARG A 700 -5.26 -21.64 -44.78
C ARG A 700 -4.17 -20.76 -45.37
N LYS A 701 -4.38 -20.26 -46.59
CA LYS A 701 -3.44 -19.36 -47.26
C LYS A 701 -3.24 -18.06 -46.47
N ALA A 702 -4.31 -17.49 -45.92
CA ALA A 702 -4.23 -16.27 -45.12
C ALA A 702 -3.42 -16.44 -43.84
N VAL A 703 -3.64 -17.52 -43.09
CA VAL A 703 -2.88 -17.82 -41.87
C VAL A 703 -1.40 -18.09 -42.19
N ASN A 704 -1.11 -18.88 -43.21
CA ASN A 704 0.28 -19.18 -43.61
C ASN A 704 1.03 -17.91 -44.07
N ASN A 705 0.41 -17.10 -44.92
CA ASN A 705 1.01 -15.84 -45.38
C ASN A 705 1.23 -14.86 -44.23
N LEU A 706 0.36 -14.84 -43.23
CA LEU A 706 0.51 -14.01 -42.03
C LEU A 706 1.67 -14.47 -41.14
N LEU A 707 1.86 -15.77 -40.98
CA LEU A 707 3.02 -16.33 -40.27
C LEU A 707 4.32 -16.03 -41.02
N GLU A 708 4.35 -16.24 -42.33
CA GLU A 708 5.53 -15.98 -43.16
C GLU A 708 5.91 -14.49 -43.19
N ALA A 709 4.93 -13.59 -43.34
CA ALA A 709 5.16 -12.14 -43.24
C ALA A 709 5.72 -11.75 -41.86
N SER A 710 5.23 -12.40 -40.80
CA SER A 710 5.74 -12.17 -39.44
C SER A 710 7.18 -12.65 -39.27
N GLU A 711 7.54 -13.81 -39.82
CA GLU A 711 8.91 -14.33 -39.78
C GLU A 711 9.90 -13.40 -40.50
N GLN A 712 9.52 -12.88 -41.68
CA GLN A 712 10.33 -11.93 -42.44
C GLN A 712 10.64 -10.65 -41.62
N LEU A 713 9.64 -10.10 -40.94
CA LEU A 713 9.81 -8.93 -40.06
C LEU A 713 10.61 -9.24 -38.80
N SER A 714 10.42 -10.43 -38.24
CA SER A 714 11.12 -10.87 -37.02
C SER A 714 12.62 -11.02 -37.24
N THR A 715 13.03 -11.36 -38.46
CA THR A 715 14.44 -11.45 -38.88
C THR A 715 15.11 -10.07 -38.90
N GLN A 716 14.34 -8.99 -39.09
CA GLN A 716 14.84 -7.61 -39.04
C GLN A 716 14.88 -7.04 -37.61
N LEU A 717 14.00 -7.50 -36.73
CA LEU A 717 13.81 -6.97 -35.36
C LEU A 717 14.40 -7.86 -34.25
N GLU A 718 15.05 -8.98 -34.60
CA GLU A 718 15.57 -10.02 -33.69
C GLU A 718 14.55 -10.52 -32.64
N THR A 719 13.25 -10.29 -32.87
CA THR A 719 12.16 -10.63 -31.97
C THR A 719 10.97 -11.18 -32.77
N PHE A 720 10.61 -12.45 -32.52
CA PHE A 720 9.48 -13.10 -33.20
C PHE A 720 8.16 -12.87 -32.48
N ASN A 721 7.23 -12.15 -33.12
CA ASN A 721 5.98 -11.78 -32.44
C ASN A 721 4.74 -11.62 -33.37
N PRO A 722 4.29 -12.68 -34.06
CA PRO A 722 3.20 -12.62 -35.05
C PRO A 722 1.87 -12.19 -34.43
N PRO A 723 1.02 -11.41 -35.14
CA PRO A 723 -0.28 -10.98 -34.65
C PRO A 723 -1.18 -12.19 -34.38
N SER A 724 -2.12 -12.03 -33.44
CA SER A 724 -3.04 -13.12 -33.13
C SER A 724 -4.13 -13.23 -34.19
N VAL A 725 -4.58 -14.46 -34.44
CA VAL A 725 -5.64 -14.75 -35.43
C VAL A 725 -6.96 -14.97 -34.70
N ALA A 726 -8.02 -14.31 -35.16
CA ALA A 726 -9.39 -14.46 -34.70
C ALA A 726 -10.29 -14.98 -35.83
N LEU A 727 -11.24 -15.85 -35.51
CA LEU A 727 -12.27 -16.35 -36.42
C LEU A 727 -13.66 -15.99 -35.89
N ASP A 728 -14.59 -15.57 -36.74
CA ASP A 728 -15.98 -15.34 -36.34
C ASP A 728 -16.85 -16.57 -36.61
N LEU A 729 -17.64 -16.98 -35.62
CA LEU A 729 -18.75 -17.90 -35.86
C LEU A 729 -19.89 -17.15 -36.53
N ARG A 730 -20.55 -17.82 -37.49
CA ARG A 730 -21.71 -17.28 -38.20
C ARG A 730 -22.91 -17.09 -37.26
N GLY A 731 -23.01 -17.90 -36.20
CA GLY A 731 -24.06 -17.82 -35.21
C GLY A 731 -25.44 -18.21 -35.77
N PRO A 732 -26.51 -18.20 -34.95
CA PRO A 732 -27.85 -18.54 -35.41
C PRO A 732 -28.42 -17.41 -36.27
N GLU A 733 -28.07 -17.38 -37.55
CA GLU A 733 -28.71 -16.49 -38.52
C GLU A 733 -30.14 -16.99 -38.83
N ILE A 734 -31.16 -16.21 -38.50
CA ILE A 734 -32.44 -16.30 -39.19
C ILE A 734 -32.26 -15.58 -40.53
N ARG A 735 -31.71 -16.26 -41.54
CA ARG A 735 -31.75 -15.75 -42.92
C ARG A 735 -33.17 -15.96 -43.45
N ALA A 736 -33.91 -14.89 -43.69
CA ALA A 736 -35.01 -14.95 -44.63
C ALA A 736 -34.42 -15.33 -46.00
N LYS A 737 -34.71 -16.55 -46.49
CA LYS A 737 -34.36 -16.98 -47.85
C LYS A 737 -34.99 -16.00 -48.84
N ILE A 738 -34.20 -15.08 -49.38
CA ILE A 738 -34.55 -14.41 -50.63
C ILE A 738 -34.01 -15.30 -51.76
N PHE A 739 -34.93 -15.67 -52.64
CA PHE A 739 -34.78 -16.57 -53.78
C PHE A 739 -33.54 -16.26 -54.62
N ASN A 740 -32.79 -17.32 -54.97
CA ASN A 740 -32.02 -17.36 -56.21
C ASN A 740 -32.41 -18.61 -56.99
N ASP A 741 -32.86 -18.36 -58.22
CA ASP A 741 -32.88 -19.22 -59.40
C ASP A 741 -33.72 -20.51 -59.40
N ASN A 742 -34.94 -20.40 -59.94
CA ASN A 742 -35.38 -21.34 -60.98
C ASN A 742 -36.52 -20.77 -61.84
N SER A 743 -36.33 -20.86 -63.16
CA SER A 743 -37.10 -20.17 -64.21
C SER A 743 -38.39 -20.88 -64.64
N ASN A 744 -39.19 -21.45 -63.72
CA ASN A 744 -40.47 -22.12 -64.09
C ASN A 744 -41.42 -22.43 -62.92
N SER A 745 -41.84 -21.44 -62.11
CA SER A 745 -43.00 -21.66 -61.24
C SER A 745 -43.93 -20.44 -61.16
N THR A 746 -44.99 -20.47 -61.96
CA THR A 746 -46.20 -19.66 -61.73
C THR A 746 -46.99 -20.29 -60.58
N GLY A 747 -46.82 -19.76 -59.38
CA GLY A 747 -47.61 -20.12 -58.20
C GLY A 747 -47.96 -18.87 -57.39
N ASN A 748 -49.17 -18.35 -57.61
CA ASN A 748 -49.74 -17.31 -56.74
C ASN A 748 -49.90 -17.85 -55.33
N THR A 749 -49.47 -17.10 -54.30
CA THR A 749 -49.98 -17.29 -52.94
C THR A 749 -50.56 -15.98 -52.43
N THR A 750 -51.86 -16.00 -52.21
CA THR A 750 -52.66 -14.93 -51.62
C THR A 750 -52.61 -15.10 -50.10
N LEU A 751 -52.09 -14.11 -49.37
CA LEU A 751 -52.22 -14.05 -47.91
C LEU A 751 -53.66 -13.66 -47.55
N VAL A 752 -54.37 -14.54 -46.84
CA VAL A 752 -55.71 -14.26 -46.31
C VAL A 752 -55.60 -13.39 -45.06
N LYS A 753 -56.46 -12.36 -45.04
CA LYS A 753 -56.51 -11.20 -44.16
C LYS A 753 -56.74 -11.54 -42.67
N GLY A 754 -55.88 -11.04 -41.79
CA GLY A 754 -56.09 -11.01 -40.35
C GLY A 754 -54.85 -10.56 -39.57
N SER A 755 -54.88 -9.31 -39.05
CA SER A 755 -53.88 -8.63 -38.20
C SER A 755 -52.75 -7.90 -38.95
N ASP A 756 -52.67 -6.59 -38.72
CA ASP A 756 -51.87 -5.59 -39.44
C ASP A 756 -50.34 -5.77 -39.33
N VAL A 757 -49.66 -5.80 -40.48
CA VAL A 757 -48.24 -5.43 -40.62
C VAL A 757 -48.10 -4.47 -41.80
N SER A 758 -47.85 -3.19 -41.52
CA SER A 758 -47.58 -2.17 -42.53
C SER A 758 -46.07 -2.08 -42.78
N LEU A 759 -45.61 -2.46 -43.97
CA LEU A 759 -44.26 -2.17 -44.45
C LEU A 759 -44.23 -0.75 -45.04
N LEU A 760 -43.54 0.17 -44.39
CA LEU A 760 -43.21 1.47 -44.98
C LEU A 760 -41.99 1.29 -45.90
N ALA A 761 -42.25 1.19 -47.21
CA ALA A 761 -41.23 1.36 -48.23
C ALA A 761 -41.27 2.82 -48.70
N ASP A 762 -40.32 3.64 -48.29
CA ASP A 762 -40.12 4.95 -48.92
C ASP A 762 -39.28 4.76 -50.19
N SER A 763 -39.97 4.83 -51.33
CA SER A 763 -39.39 4.71 -52.66
C SER A 763 -38.99 6.10 -53.16
N LYS A 764 -37.76 6.55 -52.87
CA LYS A 764 -37.04 7.59 -53.62
C LYS A 764 -35.56 7.53 -53.24
N ASN A 765 -34.71 7.26 -54.24
CA ASN A 765 -33.23 7.14 -54.21
C ASN A 765 -32.66 5.73 -53.98
N LYS A 766 -32.66 4.91 -55.04
CA LYS A 766 -31.68 3.83 -55.26
C LYS A 766 -30.74 4.23 -56.40
N PRO A 767 -29.42 4.29 -56.20
CA PRO A 767 -28.45 3.99 -57.25
C PRO A 767 -28.31 2.46 -57.38
N SER A 768 -28.16 2.00 -58.61
CA SER A 768 -28.12 0.61 -59.05
C SER A 768 -26.97 -0.21 -58.45
N GLY A 769 -27.27 -1.45 -58.05
CA GLY A 769 -26.28 -2.52 -57.82
C GLY A 769 -25.89 -2.75 -56.37
N LYS A 770 -26.80 -3.31 -55.55
CA LYS A 770 -26.50 -4.05 -54.31
C LYS A 770 -27.76 -4.79 -53.85
N SER A 771 -27.65 -6.10 -53.65
CA SER A 771 -28.67 -6.93 -53.01
C SER A 771 -28.81 -6.55 -51.53
N SER A 772 -29.79 -5.72 -51.21
CA SER A 772 -30.13 -5.34 -49.84
C SER A 772 -30.91 -6.47 -49.17
N SER A 773 -30.30 -7.19 -48.24
CA SER A 773 -31.01 -8.02 -47.26
C SER A 773 -31.80 -7.09 -46.33
N LEU A 774 -33.14 -7.18 -46.36
CA LEU A 774 -34.01 -6.50 -45.40
C LEU A 774 -33.91 -7.18 -44.03
N TRP A 775 -33.63 -6.40 -42.99
CA TRP A 775 -33.74 -6.82 -41.60
C TRP A 775 -35.15 -6.46 -41.10
N THR A 776 -35.96 -7.47 -40.78
CA THR A 776 -37.20 -7.28 -40.01
C THR A 776 -36.99 -7.83 -38.60
N SER A 777 -36.86 -6.95 -37.62
CA SER A 777 -37.00 -7.32 -36.21
C SER A 777 -38.49 -7.58 -35.94
N CYS A 778 -38.88 -8.85 -35.85
CA CYS A 778 -40.21 -9.22 -35.37
C CYS A 778 -40.14 -9.37 -33.84
N PRO A 779 -40.81 -8.51 -33.04
CA PRO A 779 -40.76 -8.59 -31.57
C PRO A 779 -41.40 -9.87 -31.00
N GLU A 780 -42.18 -10.61 -31.81
CA GLU A 780 -42.96 -11.78 -31.40
C GLU A 780 -42.52 -13.09 -32.08
N LEU A 781 -41.21 -13.29 -32.33
CA LEU A 781 -40.71 -14.63 -32.65
C LEU A 781 -40.85 -15.54 -31.41
N PRO A 782 -41.33 -16.80 -31.55
CA PRO A 782 -41.51 -17.70 -30.41
C PRO A 782 -40.17 -17.90 -29.69
N LYS A 783 -40.24 -17.96 -28.35
CA LYS A 783 -39.13 -18.15 -27.38
C LYS A 783 -38.34 -19.47 -27.52
N ALA A 784 -38.37 -20.10 -28.69
CA ALA A 784 -37.79 -21.41 -28.96
C ALA A 784 -36.83 -21.35 -30.16
N SER A 785 -35.73 -20.60 -30.04
CA SER A 785 -34.50 -20.96 -30.77
C SER A 785 -33.80 -22.01 -29.93
N GLN A 786 -33.64 -23.23 -30.47
CA GLN A 786 -32.90 -24.30 -29.79
C GLN A 786 -31.53 -23.79 -29.33
N VAL A 787 -31.25 -23.98 -28.05
CA VAL A 787 -29.93 -23.76 -27.46
C VAL A 787 -29.07 -24.93 -27.92
N GLY A 788 -28.36 -24.77 -29.04
CA GLY A 788 -27.45 -25.76 -29.62
C GLY A 788 -26.50 -25.10 -30.61
N ILE A 789 -25.30 -25.66 -30.75
CA ILE A 789 -24.33 -25.30 -31.80
C ILE A 789 -24.91 -25.80 -33.13
N SER A 790 -24.92 -24.97 -34.19
CA SER A 790 -25.38 -25.43 -35.50
C SER A 790 -24.30 -26.30 -36.17
N GLU A 791 -24.66 -27.17 -37.12
CA GLU A 791 -23.69 -27.97 -37.89
C GLU A 791 -22.63 -27.08 -38.59
N LYS A 792 -23.00 -25.85 -38.96
CA LYS A 792 -22.08 -24.87 -39.54
C LYS A 792 -21.14 -24.27 -38.51
N ASP A 793 -21.65 -23.97 -37.31
CA ASP A 793 -20.79 -23.50 -36.21
C ASP A 793 -19.82 -24.60 -35.78
N ASP A 794 -20.23 -25.87 -35.82
CA ASP A 794 -19.32 -27.02 -35.58
C ASP A 794 -18.19 -27.09 -36.62
N ALA A 795 -18.52 -26.94 -37.92
CA ALA A 795 -17.51 -26.90 -38.99
C ALA A 795 -16.56 -25.69 -38.85
N ASP A 796 -17.10 -24.53 -38.49
CA ASP A 796 -16.30 -23.31 -38.28
C ASP A 796 -15.40 -23.45 -37.02
N ILE A 797 -15.84 -24.17 -35.97
CA ILE A 797 -15.00 -24.50 -34.80
C ILE A 797 -13.87 -25.45 -35.20
N ASP A 798 -14.15 -26.47 -36.00
CA ASP A 798 -13.13 -27.43 -36.46
C ASP A 798 -12.10 -26.74 -37.36
N LEU A 799 -12.54 -25.83 -38.24
CA LEU A 799 -11.66 -24.97 -39.03
C LEU A 799 -10.79 -24.06 -38.12
N ALA A 800 -11.37 -23.48 -37.07
CA ALA A 800 -10.61 -22.67 -36.12
C ALA A 800 -9.51 -23.47 -35.39
N LEU A 801 -9.81 -24.72 -35.03
CA LEU A 801 -8.86 -25.64 -34.40
C LEU A 801 -7.75 -26.07 -35.36
N GLU A 802 -8.10 -26.36 -36.61
CA GLU A 802 -7.12 -26.73 -37.65
C GLU A 802 -6.17 -25.57 -37.98
N LEU A 803 -6.68 -24.34 -38.03
CA LEU A 803 -5.89 -23.14 -38.31
C LEU A 803 -5.10 -22.62 -37.11
N GLU A 804 -5.17 -23.29 -35.96
CA GLU A 804 -4.57 -22.83 -34.69
C GLU A 804 -4.98 -21.39 -34.34
N CYS A 805 -6.27 -21.05 -34.55
CA CYS A 805 -6.80 -19.74 -34.22
C CYS A 805 -6.72 -19.48 -32.71
N HIS A 806 -6.43 -18.23 -32.34
CA HIS A 806 -6.23 -17.84 -30.94
C HIS A 806 -7.54 -17.34 -30.29
N PHE A 807 -8.39 -16.71 -31.09
CA PHE A 807 -9.68 -16.16 -30.65
C PHE A 807 -10.82 -16.67 -31.52
N LEU A 808 -11.95 -16.95 -30.89
CA LEU A 808 -13.21 -17.28 -31.56
C LEU A 808 -14.27 -16.27 -31.15
N ILE A 809 -14.71 -15.43 -32.10
CA ILE A 809 -15.74 -14.43 -31.88
C ILE A 809 -17.11 -15.08 -32.14
N VAL A 810 -17.88 -15.27 -31.07
CA VAL A 810 -19.23 -15.82 -31.16
C VAL A 810 -20.19 -14.66 -31.47
N SER A 811 -20.78 -14.67 -32.66
CA SER A 811 -21.69 -13.61 -33.14
C SER A 811 -23.07 -13.68 -32.48
N HIS A 812 -23.71 -12.51 -32.31
CA HIS A 812 -25.11 -12.37 -31.88
C HIS A 812 -25.46 -13.06 -30.55
N VAL A 813 -24.58 -12.95 -29.54
CA VAL A 813 -24.75 -13.64 -28.26
C VAL A 813 -25.87 -13.01 -27.45
N ARG A 814 -26.90 -13.81 -27.15
CA ARG A 814 -28.07 -13.40 -26.35
C ARG A 814 -28.09 -13.99 -24.94
N THR A 815 -27.39 -15.11 -24.73
CA THR A 815 -27.36 -15.82 -23.43
C THR A 815 -26.00 -16.46 -23.18
N SER A 816 -25.64 -16.67 -21.91
CA SER A 816 -24.40 -17.34 -21.51
C SER A 816 -24.29 -18.79 -21.98
N LYS A 817 -25.43 -19.48 -22.16
CA LYS A 817 -25.50 -20.88 -22.62
C LYS A 817 -24.83 -21.09 -23.97
N THR A 818 -24.93 -20.12 -24.88
CA THR A 818 -24.30 -20.19 -26.22
C THR A 818 -22.78 -20.26 -26.09
N ILE A 819 -22.18 -19.40 -25.26
CA ILE A 819 -20.73 -19.42 -25.01
C ILE A 819 -20.30 -20.70 -24.29
N SER A 820 -21.05 -21.13 -23.27
CA SER A 820 -20.75 -22.39 -22.56
C SER A 820 -20.77 -23.61 -23.49
N ALA A 821 -21.71 -23.66 -24.44
CA ALA A 821 -21.78 -24.74 -25.41
C ALA A 821 -20.53 -24.75 -26.32
N VAL A 822 -20.17 -23.59 -26.88
CA VAL A 822 -18.97 -23.46 -27.74
C VAL A 822 -17.70 -23.84 -26.98
N LYS A 823 -17.52 -23.38 -25.73
CA LYS A 823 -16.38 -23.76 -24.88
C LYS A 823 -16.32 -25.27 -24.66
N LYS A 824 -17.44 -25.89 -24.30
CA LYS A 824 -17.53 -27.35 -24.09
C LYS A 824 -17.15 -28.13 -25.35
N ARG A 825 -17.58 -27.67 -26.53
CA ARG A 825 -17.22 -28.29 -27.83
C ARG A 825 -15.74 -28.15 -28.16
N ILE A 826 -15.11 -27.02 -27.83
CA ILE A 826 -13.66 -26.84 -27.98
C ILE A 826 -12.90 -27.80 -27.06
N GLU A 827 -13.34 -27.90 -25.79
CA GLU A 827 -12.74 -28.80 -24.78
C GLU A 827 -12.88 -30.29 -25.16
N GLU A 828 -13.98 -30.67 -25.81
CA GLU A 828 -14.21 -32.04 -26.28
C GLU A 828 -13.33 -32.43 -27.48
N SER A 829 -12.95 -31.47 -28.31
CA SER A 829 -12.22 -31.71 -29.57
C SER A 829 -10.71 -31.48 -29.49
N SER A 830 -10.21 -30.79 -28.48
CA SER A 830 -8.77 -30.64 -28.26
C SER A 830 -8.41 -30.61 -26.79
N THR A 831 -7.44 -31.45 -26.40
CA THR A 831 -6.86 -31.44 -25.04
C THR A 831 -5.63 -30.55 -24.93
N THR A 832 -5.12 -30.03 -26.05
CA THR A 832 -3.82 -29.32 -26.12
C THR A 832 -3.92 -27.87 -26.60
N HIS A 833 -4.97 -27.50 -27.34
CA HIS A 833 -5.16 -26.17 -27.89
C HIS A 833 -6.26 -25.42 -27.14
N GLN A 834 -5.93 -24.28 -26.52
CA GLN A 834 -6.89 -23.38 -25.86
C GLN A 834 -7.19 -22.19 -26.76
N ILE A 835 -8.46 -22.05 -27.18
CA ILE A 835 -8.96 -20.89 -27.94
C ILE A 835 -9.76 -19.99 -26.99
N CYS A 836 -9.48 -18.68 -26.99
CA CYS A 836 -10.25 -17.71 -26.21
C CYS A 836 -11.57 -17.35 -26.90
N THR A 837 -12.69 -17.44 -26.18
CA THR A 837 -14.03 -17.16 -26.73
C THR A 837 -14.49 -15.73 -26.42
N LEU A 838 -14.77 -14.95 -27.45
CA LEU A 838 -15.23 -13.57 -27.33
C LEU A 838 -16.72 -13.49 -27.64
N ALA A 839 -17.50 -12.89 -26.74
CA ALA A 839 -18.94 -12.72 -26.95
C ALA A 839 -19.21 -11.40 -27.68
N LYS A 840 -19.74 -11.48 -28.91
CA LYS A 840 -20.18 -10.30 -29.66
C LYS A 840 -21.62 -9.93 -29.31
N ILE A 841 -21.79 -8.79 -28.65
CA ILE A 841 -23.07 -8.27 -28.19
C ILE A 841 -23.61 -7.26 -29.21
N SER A 842 -24.74 -7.60 -29.82
CA SER A 842 -25.36 -6.79 -30.89
C SER A 842 -26.86 -6.59 -30.73
N SER A 843 -27.46 -6.95 -29.58
CA SER A 843 -28.91 -6.88 -29.35
C SER A 843 -29.23 -6.55 -27.89
N SER A 844 -30.37 -5.91 -27.66
CA SER A 844 -31.02 -5.63 -26.36
C SER A 844 -31.00 -6.82 -25.42
N GLN A 845 -31.41 -8.01 -25.88
CA GLN A 845 -31.40 -9.23 -25.07
C GLN A 845 -30.00 -9.63 -24.56
N GLY A 846 -28.96 -9.35 -25.35
CA GLY A 846 -27.56 -9.56 -24.95
C GLY A 846 -27.10 -8.55 -23.90
N VAL A 847 -27.62 -7.31 -23.96
CA VAL A 847 -27.40 -6.28 -22.93
C VAL A 847 -28.11 -6.65 -21.62
N ASP A 848 -29.34 -7.14 -21.69
CA ASP A 848 -30.12 -7.55 -20.53
C ASP A 848 -29.48 -8.75 -19.79
N ASN A 849 -28.93 -9.71 -20.55
CA ASN A 849 -28.24 -10.89 -20.00
C ASN A 849 -26.72 -10.70 -19.86
N PHE A 850 -26.23 -9.47 -19.92
CA PHE A 850 -24.81 -9.19 -20.05
C PHE A 850 -23.98 -9.74 -18.91
N ASP A 851 -24.47 -9.67 -17.66
CA ASP A 851 -23.72 -10.14 -16.49
C ASP A 851 -23.49 -11.67 -16.52
N ASP A 852 -24.47 -12.44 -16.98
CA ASP A 852 -24.33 -13.89 -17.14
C ASP A 852 -23.40 -14.25 -18.31
N ILE A 853 -23.50 -13.52 -19.43
CA ILE A 853 -22.60 -13.70 -20.58
C ILE A 853 -21.17 -13.37 -20.16
N LEU A 854 -20.98 -12.25 -19.47
CA LEU A 854 -19.68 -11.77 -18.99
C LEU A 854 -19.05 -12.75 -18.01
N ARG A 855 -19.82 -13.54 -17.23
CA ARG A 855 -19.26 -14.59 -16.36
C ARG A 855 -18.56 -15.70 -17.14
N VAL A 856 -19.07 -16.07 -18.31
CA VAL A 856 -18.59 -17.22 -19.08
C VAL A 856 -17.60 -16.83 -20.19
N ALA A 857 -17.83 -15.71 -20.90
CA ALA A 857 -16.98 -15.28 -22.02
C ALA A 857 -15.58 -14.86 -21.57
N ASP A 858 -14.56 -15.05 -22.41
CA ASP A 858 -13.18 -14.62 -22.09
C ASP A 858 -12.97 -13.13 -22.39
N GLY A 859 -13.80 -12.55 -23.26
CA GLY A 859 -13.86 -11.13 -23.58
C GLY A 859 -15.15 -10.75 -24.28
N VAL A 860 -15.37 -9.45 -24.50
CA VAL A 860 -16.61 -8.91 -25.08
C VAL A 860 -16.27 -8.04 -26.29
N VAL A 861 -16.99 -8.27 -27.39
CA VAL A 861 -17.00 -7.40 -28.58
C VAL A 861 -18.34 -6.66 -28.60
N ILE A 862 -18.29 -5.33 -28.53
CA ILE A 862 -19.46 -4.45 -28.53
C ILE A 862 -19.75 -4.05 -29.96
N ASP A 863 -20.79 -4.64 -30.55
CA ASP A 863 -21.26 -4.28 -31.89
C ASP A 863 -22.15 -3.04 -31.82
N ARG A 864 -21.52 -1.87 -31.92
CA ARG A 864 -22.20 -0.58 -31.75
C ARG A 864 -23.31 -0.37 -32.77
N GLU A 865 -23.09 -0.72 -34.04
CA GLU A 865 -24.09 -0.55 -35.10
C GLU A 865 -25.27 -1.49 -34.89
N GLY A 866 -25.00 -2.77 -34.59
CA GLY A 866 -26.04 -3.75 -34.31
C GLY A 866 -26.90 -3.34 -33.11
N LEU A 867 -26.26 -2.86 -32.03
CA LEU A 867 -26.97 -2.34 -30.86
C LEU A 867 -27.77 -1.08 -31.17
N GLN A 868 -27.21 -0.13 -31.93
CA GLN A 868 -27.90 1.11 -32.27
C GLN A 868 -29.22 0.86 -33.01
N VAL A 869 -29.26 -0.18 -33.86
CA VAL A 869 -30.49 -0.60 -34.55
C VAL A 869 -31.54 -1.16 -33.59
N ASP A 870 -31.14 -1.92 -32.57
CA ASP A 870 -32.06 -2.65 -31.69
C ASP A 870 -32.52 -1.85 -30.46
N ILE A 871 -31.64 -1.03 -29.84
CA ILE A 871 -31.94 -0.26 -28.62
C ILE A 871 -32.13 1.25 -28.84
N GLY A 872 -31.89 1.74 -30.06
CA GLY A 872 -32.00 3.17 -30.40
C GLY A 872 -30.70 3.96 -30.19
N SER A 873 -30.58 5.07 -30.94
CA SER A 873 -29.37 5.92 -30.95
C SER A 873 -29.20 6.74 -29.67
N GLU A 874 -30.29 6.97 -28.93
CA GLU A 874 -30.34 7.71 -27.69
C GLU A 874 -29.85 6.91 -26.47
N LYS A 875 -29.89 5.57 -26.53
CA LYS A 875 -29.47 4.68 -25.43
C LYS A 875 -28.09 4.04 -25.63
N ILE A 876 -27.55 4.07 -26.84
CA ILE A 876 -26.29 3.39 -27.19
C ILE A 876 -25.12 3.82 -26.32
N PHE A 877 -25.03 5.12 -26.01
CA PHE A 877 -23.97 5.68 -25.16
C PHE A 877 -24.00 5.08 -23.75
N LEU A 878 -25.19 5.00 -23.13
CA LEU A 878 -25.34 4.45 -21.79
C LEU A 878 -25.05 2.93 -21.75
N ALA A 879 -25.53 2.19 -22.76
CA ALA A 879 -25.30 0.76 -22.87
C ALA A 879 -23.81 0.45 -23.04
N GLN A 880 -23.14 1.12 -23.97
CA GLN A 880 -21.69 1.01 -24.21
C GLN A 880 -20.90 1.27 -22.93
N LYS A 881 -21.12 2.42 -22.28
CA LYS A 881 -20.42 2.82 -21.07
C LYS A 881 -20.61 1.83 -19.91
N SER A 882 -21.84 1.35 -19.73
CA SER A 882 -22.18 0.35 -18.70
C SER A 882 -21.44 -0.98 -18.93
N MET A 883 -21.44 -1.48 -20.16
CA MET A 883 -20.77 -2.74 -20.51
C MET A 883 -19.25 -2.64 -20.38
N ILE A 884 -18.64 -1.55 -20.86
CA ILE A 884 -17.18 -1.31 -20.70
C ILE A 884 -16.81 -1.27 -19.21
N ALA A 885 -17.55 -0.52 -18.39
CA ALA A 885 -17.27 -0.41 -16.96
C ALA A 885 -17.36 -1.78 -16.25
N LYS A 886 -18.36 -2.60 -16.60
CA LYS A 886 -18.51 -3.97 -16.09
C LYS A 886 -17.34 -4.87 -16.51
N CYS A 887 -16.93 -4.82 -17.78
CA CYS A 887 -15.75 -5.55 -18.28
C CYS A 887 -14.46 -5.17 -17.54
N VAL A 888 -14.19 -3.87 -17.40
CA VAL A 888 -13.03 -3.34 -16.66
C VAL A 888 -13.02 -3.86 -15.22
N ARG A 889 -14.18 -3.85 -14.55
CA ARG A 889 -14.29 -4.28 -13.15
C ARG A 889 -13.96 -5.76 -12.93
N VAL A 890 -14.35 -6.63 -13.87
CA VAL A 890 -14.07 -8.07 -13.79
C VAL A 890 -12.75 -8.47 -14.47
N GLY A 891 -12.08 -7.52 -15.12
CA GLY A 891 -10.82 -7.74 -15.82
C GLY A 891 -10.93 -8.52 -17.12
N LYS A 892 -12.04 -8.38 -17.84
CA LYS A 892 -12.24 -8.97 -19.17
C LYS A 892 -12.09 -7.88 -20.23
N PRO A 893 -11.45 -8.18 -21.37
CA PRO A 893 -11.20 -7.19 -22.41
C PRO A 893 -12.52 -6.77 -23.07
N ALA A 894 -12.70 -5.46 -23.25
CA ALA A 894 -13.81 -4.88 -23.99
C ALA A 894 -13.31 -4.31 -25.31
N ILE A 895 -13.83 -4.82 -26.43
CA ILE A 895 -13.51 -4.36 -27.77
C ILE A 895 -14.71 -3.61 -28.35
N LEU A 896 -14.49 -2.42 -28.91
CA LEU A 896 -15.54 -1.70 -29.63
C LEU A 896 -15.38 -1.89 -31.14
N THR A 897 -16.45 -2.32 -31.82
CA THR A 897 -16.43 -2.39 -33.28
C THR A 897 -16.70 -1.03 -33.90
N HIS A 898 -15.94 -0.69 -34.94
CA HIS A 898 -16.18 0.47 -35.78
C HIS A 898 -16.15 0.04 -37.26
N ARG A 899 -17.22 0.30 -38.00
CA ARG A 899 -17.27 -0.02 -39.42
C ARG A 899 -16.61 1.09 -40.21
N VAL A 900 -15.67 0.71 -41.07
CA VAL A 900 -15.03 1.66 -41.99
C VAL A 900 -15.94 1.81 -43.20
N SER A 901 -16.43 3.03 -43.44
CA SER A 901 -17.32 3.34 -44.57
C SER A 901 -16.58 4.17 -45.62
N THR A 902 -16.81 3.86 -46.90
CA THR A 902 -16.31 4.61 -48.04
C THR A 902 -17.47 5.38 -48.68
N THR A 903 -17.40 6.71 -48.69
CA THR A 903 -18.33 7.58 -49.41
C THR A 903 -17.51 8.50 -50.32
N ASP A 904 -17.83 8.54 -51.61
CA ASP A 904 -17.13 9.33 -52.63
C ASP A 904 -15.61 9.07 -52.72
N ASP A 905 -15.20 7.79 -52.74
CA ASP A 905 -13.79 7.35 -52.78
C ASP A 905 -12.92 7.95 -51.66
N ARG A 906 -13.53 8.27 -50.51
CA ARG A 906 -12.82 8.65 -49.28
C ARG A 906 -13.31 7.84 -48.10
N VAL A 907 -12.37 7.30 -47.33
CA VAL A 907 -12.67 6.62 -46.06
C VAL A 907 -13.15 7.65 -45.04
N LYS A 908 -14.32 7.41 -44.43
CA LYS A 908 -14.84 8.21 -43.32
C LYS A 908 -14.69 7.43 -42.02
N LEU A 909 -13.92 8.01 -41.09
CA LEU A 909 -13.67 7.48 -39.75
C LEU A 909 -14.13 8.50 -38.71
N ASP A 910 -14.92 8.07 -37.72
CA ASP A 910 -15.35 8.94 -36.62
C ASP A 910 -14.31 8.92 -35.50
N LEU A 911 -13.30 9.79 -35.63
CA LEU A 911 -12.20 9.89 -34.67
C LEU A 911 -12.67 10.29 -33.26
N ASP A 912 -13.72 11.12 -33.16
CA ASP A 912 -14.27 11.55 -31.87
C ASP A 912 -14.93 10.38 -31.14
N LEU A 913 -15.66 9.53 -31.86
CA LEU A 913 -16.25 8.32 -31.29
C LEU A 913 -15.16 7.35 -30.80
N LEU A 914 -14.08 7.18 -31.56
CA LEU A 914 -12.95 6.34 -31.17
C LEU A 914 -12.25 6.88 -29.92
N ALA A 915 -11.93 8.18 -29.90
CA ALA A 915 -11.31 8.84 -28.76
C ALA A 915 -12.15 8.69 -27.49
N ASN A 916 -13.47 8.87 -27.60
CA ASN A 916 -14.39 8.68 -26.47
C ASN A 916 -14.39 7.23 -25.96
N ALA A 917 -14.38 6.23 -26.84
CA ALA A 917 -14.30 4.83 -26.44
C ALA A 917 -13.01 4.52 -25.66
N ILE A 918 -11.87 5.07 -26.11
CA ILE A 918 -10.58 4.93 -25.44
C ILE A 918 -10.60 5.58 -24.05
N LEU A 919 -11.19 6.78 -23.93
CA LEU A 919 -11.38 7.48 -22.66
C LEU A 919 -12.31 6.72 -21.70
N GLU A 920 -13.31 6.01 -22.23
CA GLU A 920 -14.20 5.11 -21.46
C GLU A 920 -13.49 3.84 -20.99
N GLY A 921 -12.38 3.47 -21.64
CA GLY A 921 -11.50 2.39 -21.21
C GLY A 921 -11.71 1.07 -21.94
N VAL A 922 -11.99 1.11 -23.24
CA VAL A 922 -11.89 -0.08 -24.11
C VAL A 922 -10.46 -0.62 -24.16
N ASP A 923 -10.34 -1.94 -24.33
CA ASP A 923 -9.07 -2.63 -24.51
C ASP A 923 -8.61 -2.62 -25.96
N GLY A 924 -9.55 -2.62 -26.90
CA GLY A 924 -9.25 -2.57 -28.33
C GLY A 924 -10.34 -1.97 -29.20
N ILE A 925 -9.94 -1.55 -30.40
CA ILE A 925 -10.79 -1.08 -31.48
C ILE A 925 -10.78 -2.12 -32.58
N PHE A 926 -11.97 -2.63 -32.94
CA PHE A 926 -12.14 -3.54 -34.05
C PHE A 926 -12.65 -2.80 -35.29
N LEU A 927 -11.75 -2.58 -36.24
CA LEU A 927 -12.03 -2.00 -37.54
C LEU A 927 -12.63 -3.06 -38.48
N ALA A 928 -13.94 -3.01 -38.65
CA ALA A 928 -14.65 -3.79 -39.66
C ALA A 928 -14.46 -3.12 -41.02
N THR A 929 -13.34 -3.45 -41.67
CA THR A 929 -12.84 -2.87 -42.93
C THR A 929 -13.61 -3.33 -44.17
N GLY A 930 -14.45 -4.36 -44.10
CA GLY A 930 -15.29 -4.80 -45.23
C GLY A 930 -14.50 -5.02 -46.54
N SER A 931 -15.09 -4.62 -47.66
CA SER A 931 -14.44 -4.62 -48.99
C SER A 931 -13.73 -3.28 -49.27
N VAL A 932 -12.94 -2.75 -48.33
CA VAL A 932 -12.02 -1.63 -48.65
C VAL A 932 -11.09 -2.11 -49.76
N VAL A 933 -11.07 -1.38 -50.87
CA VAL A 933 -10.50 -1.83 -52.16
C VAL A 933 -9.00 -1.51 -52.27
N ASP A 934 -8.49 -0.50 -51.56
CA ASP A 934 -7.07 -0.08 -51.62
C ASP A 934 -6.33 -0.31 -50.29
N MET A 935 -5.16 -0.95 -50.36
CA MET A 935 -4.26 -1.21 -49.24
C MET A 935 -3.59 0.05 -48.70
N ASN A 936 -3.30 1.05 -49.54
CA ASN A 936 -2.68 2.29 -49.07
C ASN A 936 -3.64 3.11 -48.20
N GLU A 937 -4.92 3.12 -48.55
CA GLU A 937 -5.96 3.74 -47.71
C GLU A 937 -6.11 3.00 -46.37
N LEU A 938 -6.06 1.67 -46.38
CA LEU A 938 -6.12 0.87 -45.15
C LEU A 938 -4.94 1.16 -44.21
N VAL A 939 -3.71 1.26 -44.74
CA VAL A 939 -2.51 1.63 -43.96
C VAL A 939 -2.72 2.99 -43.30
N LYS A 940 -3.18 3.99 -44.07
CA LYS A 940 -3.44 5.34 -43.54
C LYS A 940 -4.50 5.34 -42.45
N VAL A 941 -5.59 4.58 -42.61
CA VAL A 941 -6.64 4.46 -41.58
C VAL A 941 -6.07 3.87 -40.29
N ILE A 942 -5.20 2.86 -40.39
CA ILE A 942 -4.54 2.27 -39.22
C ILE A 942 -3.61 3.28 -38.54
N GLU A 943 -2.86 4.06 -39.31
CA GLU A 943 -2.00 5.14 -38.78
C GLU A 943 -2.79 6.24 -38.08
N ASP A 944 -3.91 6.68 -38.66
CA ASP A 944 -4.80 7.68 -38.06
C ASP A 944 -5.43 7.16 -36.75
N VAL A 945 -5.87 5.90 -36.72
CA VAL A 945 -6.40 5.25 -35.50
C VAL A 945 -5.31 5.09 -34.44
N ASP A 946 -4.09 4.68 -34.82
CA ASP A 946 -2.95 4.56 -33.92
C ASP A 946 -2.61 5.91 -33.25
N LEU A 947 -2.59 6.99 -34.03
CA LEU A 947 -2.38 8.34 -33.51
C LEU A 947 -3.48 8.75 -32.53
N VAL A 948 -4.75 8.54 -32.88
CA VAL A 948 -5.88 8.86 -31.98
C VAL A 948 -5.86 8.02 -30.72
N CYS A 949 -5.47 6.74 -30.80
CA CYS A 949 -5.24 5.91 -29.62
C CYS A 949 -4.23 6.59 -28.68
N ARG A 950 -3.04 6.94 -29.18
CA ARG A 950 -1.96 7.55 -28.37
C ARG A 950 -2.34 8.92 -27.80
N GLU A 951 -3.06 9.74 -28.55
CA GLU A 951 -3.53 11.05 -28.10
C GLU A 951 -4.63 10.94 -27.02
N ALA A 952 -5.64 10.10 -27.25
CA ALA A 952 -6.73 9.89 -26.30
C ALA A 952 -6.23 9.23 -25.01
N GLU A 953 -5.28 8.30 -25.14
CA GLU A 953 -4.49 7.74 -24.04
C GLU A 953 -3.82 8.86 -23.24
N SER A 954 -3.00 9.70 -23.88
CA SER A 954 -2.33 10.86 -23.25
C SER A 954 -3.32 11.77 -22.50
N ALA A 955 -4.48 12.05 -23.09
CA ALA A 955 -5.53 12.86 -22.49
C ALA A 955 -6.22 12.17 -21.30
N ARG A 956 -6.41 10.83 -21.36
CA ARG A 956 -7.02 10.03 -20.29
C ARG A 956 -6.28 10.20 -18.97
N TRP A 957 -4.96 10.30 -19.01
CA TRP A 957 -4.14 10.45 -17.80
C TRP A 957 -4.08 11.87 -17.25
N GLN A 958 -4.35 12.88 -18.08
CA GLN A 958 -4.56 14.25 -17.60
C GLN A 958 -5.87 14.36 -16.80
N ARG A 959 -6.82 13.46 -17.04
CA ARG A 959 -8.06 13.33 -16.26
C ARG A 959 -7.80 12.43 -15.06
N GLN A 960 -8.02 12.93 -13.85
CA GLN A 960 -7.81 12.21 -12.58
C GLN A 960 -8.80 11.02 -12.35
N ILE A 961 -9.37 10.45 -13.43
CA ILE A 961 -10.34 9.33 -13.44
C ILE A 961 -9.78 8.08 -12.77
N PHE A 962 -8.44 7.92 -12.77
CA PHE A 962 -7.79 6.72 -12.27
C PHE A 962 -7.98 6.49 -10.77
N HIS A 963 -7.96 7.54 -9.94
CA HIS A 963 -8.03 7.40 -8.48
C HIS A 963 -9.39 6.87 -7.98
N GLU A 964 -10.46 6.96 -8.77
CA GLU A 964 -11.79 6.51 -8.32
C GLU A 964 -12.12 5.07 -8.72
N LEU A 965 -11.53 4.57 -9.81
CA LEU A 965 -11.79 3.21 -10.33
C LEU A 965 -10.90 2.14 -9.68
N SER A 966 -9.64 2.47 -9.39
CA SER A 966 -8.65 1.52 -8.86
C SER A 966 -8.86 1.15 -7.38
N TYR A 967 -9.45 2.05 -6.58
CA TYR A 967 -9.65 1.82 -5.14
C TYR A 967 -10.93 1.06 -4.78
N LYS A 968 -11.85 0.82 -5.73
CA LYS A 968 -13.17 0.21 -5.47
C LYS A 968 -13.30 -1.25 -5.93
N ILE A 969 -12.22 -1.86 -6.42
CA ILE A 969 -12.23 -3.27 -6.83
C ILE A 969 -12.00 -4.16 -5.59
N THR A 970 -13.08 -4.71 -5.05
CA THR A 970 -13.07 -5.74 -4.00
C THR A 970 -12.80 -7.12 -4.62
N ILE A 971 -11.56 -7.39 -5.03
CA ILE A 971 -11.10 -8.73 -5.41
C ILE A 971 -10.37 -9.34 -4.19
N PRO A 972 -10.54 -10.65 -3.89
CA PRO A 972 -9.79 -11.31 -2.83
C PRO A 972 -8.29 -11.20 -3.10
N THR A 973 -7.57 -10.69 -2.10
CA THR A 973 -6.19 -10.24 -2.23
C THR A 973 -5.22 -11.38 -1.93
N ASP A 974 -4.95 -12.19 -2.95
CA ASP A 974 -3.77 -13.05 -2.92
C ASP A 974 -2.48 -12.25 -3.13
N SER A 975 -1.33 -12.90 -2.93
CA SER A 975 -0.01 -12.29 -3.07
C SER A 975 0.23 -11.68 -4.46
N THR A 976 -0.22 -12.34 -5.53
CA THR A 976 -0.07 -11.83 -6.90
C THR A 976 -0.83 -10.52 -7.11
N HIS A 977 -2.05 -10.41 -6.57
CA HIS A 977 -2.83 -9.19 -6.65
C HIS A 977 -2.17 -8.04 -5.88
N GLY A 978 -1.67 -8.30 -4.67
CA GLY A 978 -0.93 -7.33 -3.87
C GLY A 978 0.33 -6.81 -4.58
N VAL A 979 1.07 -7.71 -5.25
CA VAL A 979 2.24 -7.35 -6.08
C VAL A 979 1.87 -6.48 -7.26
N VAL A 980 0.79 -6.81 -7.97
CA VAL A 980 0.38 -6.04 -9.16
C VAL A 980 -0.05 -4.62 -8.78
N ILE A 981 -0.85 -4.45 -7.71
CA ILE A 981 -1.23 -3.11 -7.23
C ILE A 981 0.02 -2.30 -6.88
N ALA A 982 0.93 -2.89 -6.11
CA ALA A 982 2.17 -2.24 -5.74
C ALA A 982 3.03 -1.88 -6.96
N ALA A 983 3.05 -2.71 -8.01
CA ALA A 983 3.79 -2.43 -9.24
C ALA A 983 3.19 -1.26 -10.02
N VAL A 984 1.86 -1.15 -10.07
CA VAL A 984 1.19 -0.02 -10.73
C VAL A 984 1.41 1.26 -9.94
N GLU A 985 1.25 1.24 -8.62
CA GLU A 985 1.52 2.42 -7.78
C GLU A 985 2.98 2.88 -7.93
N LEU A 986 3.92 1.93 -7.90
CA LEU A 986 5.33 2.18 -8.15
C LEU A 986 5.59 2.81 -9.52
N SER A 987 4.92 2.29 -10.57
CA SER A 987 5.02 2.83 -11.94
C SER A 987 4.58 4.29 -12.02
N MET A 988 3.52 4.65 -11.29
CA MET A 988 2.98 6.00 -11.27
C MET A 988 3.87 6.96 -10.49
N LYS A 989 4.41 6.53 -9.34
CA LYS A 989 5.27 7.36 -8.49
C LYS A 989 6.65 7.61 -9.09
N LEU A 990 7.16 6.66 -9.87
CA LEU A 990 8.43 6.80 -10.59
C LEU A 990 8.28 7.45 -11.97
N ASN A 991 7.05 7.57 -12.48
CA ASN A 991 6.78 7.92 -13.87
C ASN A 991 7.55 7.01 -14.85
N THR A 992 7.43 5.69 -14.66
CA THR A 992 8.20 4.69 -15.42
C THR A 992 7.78 4.61 -16.88
N SER A 993 8.77 4.38 -17.75
CA SER A 993 8.56 4.26 -19.19
C SER A 993 8.04 2.89 -19.63
N GLY A 994 8.09 1.87 -18.76
CA GLY A 994 7.54 0.54 -19.05
C GLY A 994 7.52 -0.39 -17.84
N ILE A 995 6.71 -1.45 -17.94
CA ILE A 995 6.66 -2.56 -16.98
C ILE A 995 7.07 -3.83 -17.72
N ILE A 996 7.98 -4.62 -17.16
CA ILE A 996 8.30 -5.97 -17.66
C ILE A 996 7.69 -6.97 -16.70
N VAL A 997 6.87 -7.89 -17.18
CA VAL A 997 6.28 -8.96 -16.36
C VAL A 997 6.70 -10.33 -16.89
N THR A 998 7.36 -11.13 -16.05
CA THR A 998 7.62 -12.54 -16.37
C THR A 998 6.46 -13.39 -15.89
N THR A 999 5.79 -14.11 -16.79
CA THR A 999 4.58 -14.87 -16.43
C THR A 999 4.54 -16.23 -17.10
N THR A 1000 3.96 -17.21 -16.42
CA THR A 1000 3.68 -18.56 -16.96
C THR A 1000 2.22 -18.70 -17.37
N THR A 1001 1.29 -18.19 -16.57
CA THR A 1001 -0.17 -18.31 -16.79
C THR A 1001 -0.79 -17.08 -17.45
N GLY A 1002 -0.07 -15.96 -17.57
CA GLY A 1002 -0.59 -14.69 -18.07
C GLY A 1002 -1.34 -13.85 -17.02
N ARG A 1003 -1.71 -14.45 -15.88
CA ARG A 1003 -2.54 -13.81 -14.84
C ARG A 1003 -2.02 -12.47 -14.36
N ALA A 1004 -0.72 -12.37 -14.06
CA ALA A 1004 -0.12 -11.12 -13.57
C ALA A 1004 -0.19 -10.00 -14.61
N ALA A 1005 0.04 -10.33 -15.88
CA ALA A 1005 -0.05 -9.38 -16.99
C ALA A 1005 -1.50 -8.91 -17.18
N MET A 1006 -2.47 -9.83 -17.14
CA MET A 1006 -3.89 -9.49 -17.18
C MET A 1006 -4.29 -8.55 -16.05
N LEU A 1007 -3.90 -8.86 -14.80
CA LEU A 1007 -4.17 -8.00 -13.65
C LEU A 1007 -3.56 -6.61 -13.82
N LEU A 1008 -2.32 -6.50 -14.34
CA LEU A 1008 -1.71 -5.21 -14.65
C LEU A 1008 -2.59 -4.41 -15.62
N SER A 1009 -3.10 -5.03 -16.69
CA SER A 1009 -4.02 -4.38 -17.64
C SER A 1009 -5.30 -3.84 -16.99
N ILE A 1010 -5.87 -4.55 -16.00
CA ILE A 1010 -7.07 -4.08 -15.26
C ILE A 1010 -6.83 -2.72 -14.61
N TYR A 1011 -5.64 -2.54 -14.05
CA TYR A 1011 -5.20 -1.30 -13.41
C TYR A 1011 -4.69 -0.24 -14.40
N ARG A 1012 -4.93 -0.42 -15.71
CA ARG A 1012 -4.72 0.61 -16.76
C ARG A 1012 -3.43 1.43 -16.58
N PRO A 1013 -2.25 0.79 -16.57
CA PRO A 1013 -0.98 1.46 -16.34
C PRO A 1013 -0.73 2.54 -17.41
N ARG A 1014 0.07 3.55 -17.06
CA ARG A 1014 0.41 4.67 -17.96
C ARG A 1014 1.47 4.33 -19.02
N CYS A 1015 1.98 3.11 -18.99
CA CYS A 1015 3.12 2.67 -19.78
C CYS A 1015 2.87 1.25 -20.31
N PRO A 1016 3.59 0.83 -21.37
CA PRO A 1016 3.47 -0.51 -21.92
C PRO A 1016 3.91 -1.58 -20.90
N VAL A 1017 3.21 -2.70 -20.90
CA VAL A 1017 3.48 -3.91 -20.10
C VAL A 1017 4.04 -4.99 -21.02
N VAL A 1018 5.35 -5.22 -20.98
CA VAL A 1018 6.00 -6.28 -21.74
C VAL A 1018 5.88 -7.61 -21.00
N ALA A 1019 5.02 -8.50 -21.49
CA ALA A 1019 4.73 -9.77 -20.86
C ALA A 1019 5.58 -10.89 -21.47
N VAL A 1020 6.64 -11.30 -20.77
CA VAL A 1020 7.57 -12.34 -21.22
C VAL A 1020 7.11 -13.71 -20.70
N THR A 1021 6.75 -14.60 -21.61
CA THR A 1021 6.26 -15.96 -21.30
C THR A 1021 6.93 -17.01 -22.20
N ARG A 1022 7.10 -18.22 -21.67
CA ARG A 1022 7.57 -19.38 -22.46
C ARG A 1022 6.45 -20.12 -23.18
N HIS A 1023 5.20 -19.78 -22.90
CA HIS A 1023 4.05 -20.46 -23.50
C HIS A 1023 3.52 -19.60 -24.65
N ARG A 1024 3.71 -20.08 -25.88
CA ARG A 1024 3.20 -19.42 -27.11
C ARG A 1024 1.73 -19.06 -27.01
N ILE A 1025 0.89 -20.00 -26.57
CA ILE A 1025 -0.56 -19.81 -26.42
C ILE A 1025 -0.86 -18.62 -25.48
N ILE A 1026 -0.21 -18.58 -24.32
CA ILE A 1026 -0.39 -17.48 -23.35
C ILE A 1026 0.05 -16.14 -23.95
N SER A 1027 1.19 -16.11 -24.65
CA SER A 1027 1.67 -14.90 -25.34
C SER A 1027 0.60 -14.37 -26.30
N GLN A 1028 -0.06 -15.25 -27.04
CA GLN A 1028 -1.06 -14.87 -28.03
C GLN A 1028 -2.39 -14.45 -27.39
N CYS A 1029 -2.86 -15.18 -26.37
CA CYS A 1029 -4.08 -14.80 -25.62
C CYS A 1029 -3.95 -13.43 -24.95
N LEU A 1030 -2.77 -13.06 -24.46
CA LEU A 1030 -2.54 -11.79 -23.79
C LEU A 1030 -2.63 -10.56 -24.71
N ARG A 1031 -2.54 -10.76 -26.03
CA ARG A 1031 -2.48 -9.69 -27.03
C ARG A 1031 -3.76 -8.87 -27.13
N ILE A 1032 -4.89 -9.37 -26.64
CA ILE A 1032 -6.17 -8.65 -26.61
C ILE A 1032 -6.27 -7.61 -25.48
N TYR A 1033 -5.41 -7.70 -24.47
CA TYR A 1033 -5.48 -6.86 -23.29
C TYR A 1033 -4.76 -5.53 -23.51
N PHE A 1034 -5.31 -4.49 -22.90
CA PHE A 1034 -4.72 -3.15 -22.91
C PHE A 1034 -3.31 -3.11 -22.32
N ALA A 1035 -2.45 -2.31 -22.94
CA ALA A 1035 -1.05 -2.10 -22.57
C ALA A 1035 -0.14 -3.35 -22.64
N ILE A 1036 -0.66 -4.57 -22.79
CA ILE A 1036 0.17 -5.79 -22.83
C ILE A 1036 0.84 -6.04 -24.20
N HIS A 1037 2.17 -5.96 -24.23
CA HIS A 1037 3.03 -6.39 -25.35
C HIS A 1037 3.64 -7.76 -25.01
N PRO A 1038 3.02 -8.87 -25.43
CA PRO A 1038 3.51 -10.19 -25.05
C PRO A 1038 4.73 -10.59 -25.89
N ILE A 1039 5.66 -11.33 -25.30
CA ILE A 1039 6.86 -11.88 -25.95
C ILE A 1039 6.93 -13.37 -25.63
N HIS A 1040 7.04 -14.19 -26.68
CA HIS A 1040 7.31 -15.61 -26.55
C HIS A 1040 8.82 -15.85 -26.43
N TYR A 1041 9.27 -16.22 -25.23
CA TYR A 1041 10.68 -16.49 -24.92
C TYR A 1041 11.03 -17.95 -25.22
N THR A 1042 11.89 -18.18 -26.22
CA THR A 1042 12.19 -19.51 -26.78
C THR A 1042 13.54 -20.10 -26.37
N CYS A 1043 14.38 -19.38 -25.61
CA CYS A 1043 15.70 -19.87 -25.21
C CYS A 1043 15.62 -21.10 -24.28
N GLU A 1044 16.65 -21.94 -24.32
CA GLU A 1044 16.75 -23.16 -23.51
C GLU A 1044 16.67 -22.87 -22.00
N THR A 1045 16.07 -23.81 -21.26
CA THR A 1045 15.99 -23.76 -19.80
C THR A 1045 17.37 -23.77 -19.16
N ASN A 1046 17.77 -22.64 -18.60
CA ASN A 1046 18.90 -22.63 -17.70
C ASN A 1046 18.55 -23.39 -16.40
N SER A 1047 19.45 -24.23 -15.89
CA SER A 1047 19.24 -24.95 -14.63
C SER A 1047 19.11 -24.01 -13.42
N ASN A 1048 19.68 -22.79 -13.53
CA ASN A 1048 19.56 -21.75 -12.54
C ASN A 1048 18.35 -20.83 -12.83
N TRP A 1049 17.34 -20.88 -11.95
CA TRP A 1049 16.11 -20.07 -12.07
C TRP A 1049 16.38 -18.56 -12.07
N SER A 1050 17.32 -18.09 -11.26
CA SER A 1050 17.63 -16.65 -11.17
C SER A 1050 18.21 -16.14 -12.47
N GLU A 1051 19.10 -16.91 -13.09
CA GLU A 1051 19.68 -16.57 -14.40
C GLU A 1051 18.62 -16.59 -15.51
N ASP A 1052 17.67 -17.53 -15.45
CA ASP A 1052 16.55 -17.57 -16.39
C ASP A 1052 15.64 -16.35 -16.27
N ILE A 1053 15.27 -15.93 -15.05
CA ILE A 1053 14.48 -14.71 -14.85
C ILE A 1053 15.23 -13.47 -15.37
N GLU A 1054 16.52 -13.34 -15.08
CA GLU A 1054 17.31 -12.22 -15.62
C GLU A 1054 17.38 -12.25 -17.15
N ALA A 1055 17.51 -13.43 -17.77
CA ALA A 1055 17.49 -13.56 -19.22
C ALA A 1055 16.15 -13.12 -19.82
N ARG A 1056 15.02 -13.47 -19.18
CA ARG A 1056 13.68 -13.00 -19.59
C ARG A 1056 13.52 -11.49 -19.40
N VAL A 1057 14.01 -10.94 -18.30
CA VAL A 1057 13.99 -9.48 -18.06
C VAL A 1057 14.84 -8.75 -19.10
N LYS A 1058 16.01 -9.29 -19.45
CA LYS A 1058 16.87 -8.76 -20.51
C LYS A 1058 16.16 -8.80 -21.87
N CYS A 1059 15.47 -9.89 -22.18
CA CYS A 1059 14.65 -10.00 -23.40
C CYS A 1059 13.57 -8.90 -23.46
N GLY A 1060 12.80 -8.71 -22.37
CA GLY A 1060 11.82 -7.63 -22.29
C GLY A 1060 12.44 -6.23 -22.39
N MET A 1061 13.60 -6.01 -21.77
CA MET A 1061 14.32 -4.75 -21.84
C MET A 1061 14.83 -4.44 -23.25
N ASN A 1062 15.31 -5.46 -23.98
CA ASN A 1062 15.74 -5.31 -25.37
C ASN A 1062 14.56 -4.91 -26.26
N TYR A 1063 13.40 -5.54 -26.09
CA TYR A 1063 12.19 -5.18 -26.83
C TYR A 1063 11.76 -3.72 -26.57
N LEU A 1064 11.81 -3.27 -25.32
CA LEU A 1064 11.51 -1.87 -24.97
C LEU A 1064 12.46 -0.88 -25.67
N ARG A 1065 13.75 -1.22 -25.76
CA ARG A 1065 14.76 -0.38 -26.45
C ARG A 1065 14.56 -0.38 -27.96
N GLN A 1066 14.42 -1.56 -28.58
CA GLN A 1066 14.24 -1.72 -30.02
C GLN A 1066 12.96 -1.01 -30.50
N SER A 1067 11.89 -1.09 -29.72
CA SER A 1067 10.63 -0.39 -29.99
C SER A 1067 10.69 1.12 -29.71
N SER A 1068 11.84 1.64 -29.26
CA SER A 1068 12.03 3.05 -28.87
C SER A 1068 11.07 3.53 -27.77
N PHE A 1069 10.59 2.63 -26.91
CA PHE A 1069 9.67 2.96 -25.81
C PHE A 1069 10.38 3.53 -24.59
N VAL A 1070 11.69 3.29 -24.46
CA VAL A 1070 12.49 3.70 -23.31
C VAL A 1070 13.82 4.33 -23.73
N LYS A 1071 14.35 5.22 -22.89
CA LYS A 1071 15.66 5.87 -23.05
C LYS A 1071 16.61 5.47 -21.92
N VAL A 1072 17.92 5.65 -22.13
CA VAL A 1072 18.93 5.44 -21.08
C VAL A 1072 18.62 6.33 -19.88
N GLY A 1073 18.62 5.74 -18.68
CA GLY A 1073 18.25 6.39 -17.43
C GLY A 1073 16.77 6.27 -17.05
N ASP A 1074 15.90 5.81 -17.96
CA ASP A 1074 14.48 5.64 -17.64
C ASP A 1074 14.27 4.52 -16.59
N PRO A 1075 13.39 4.71 -15.60
CA PRO A 1075 13.02 3.66 -14.67
C PRO A 1075 12.01 2.69 -15.33
N VAL A 1076 12.24 1.40 -15.14
CA VAL A 1076 11.39 0.28 -15.57
C VAL A 1076 11.04 -0.57 -14.36
N VAL A 1077 9.76 -0.90 -14.20
CA VAL A 1077 9.31 -1.81 -13.13
C VAL A 1077 9.31 -3.24 -13.65
N VAL A 1078 9.96 -4.15 -12.93
CA VAL A 1078 10.00 -5.58 -13.22
C VAL A 1078 9.10 -6.30 -12.23
N VAL A 1079 8.14 -7.08 -12.74
CA VAL A 1079 7.22 -7.92 -11.96
C VAL A 1079 7.51 -9.38 -12.28
N GLY A 1080 7.74 -10.20 -11.27
CA GLY A 1080 8.12 -11.59 -11.51
C GLY A 1080 8.10 -12.45 -10.26
N GLY A 1081 8.66 -13.66 -10.40
CA GLY A 1081 8.74 -14.63 -9.31
C GLY A 1081 10.14 -14.76 -8.71
N TRP A 1082 10.22 -14.65 -7.38
CA TRP A 1082 11.39 -14.97 -6.58
C TRP A 1082 11.20 -16.32 -5.90
N ARG A 1083 12.17 -17.24 -6.06
CA ARG A 1083 12.03 -18.66 -5.72
C ARG A 1083 12.02 -18.87 -4.19
N THR A 1084 10.98 -19.52 -3.68
CA THR A 1084 10.98 -20.27 -2.42
C THR A 1084 10.34 -21.62 -2.70
N HIS A 1085 11.20 -22.62 -2.95
CA HIS A 1085 10.95 -24.06 -2.98
C HIS A 1085 9.88 -24.69 -3.91
N ASP A 1086 8.91 -23.97 -4.49
CA ASP A 1086 7.97 -24.50 -5.50
C ASP A 1086 7.80 -23.57 -6.71
N GLN A 1087 7.27 -24.12 -7.82
CA GLN A 1087 7.15 -23.42 -9.11
C GLN A 1087 6.30 -22.13 -9.04
N GLY A 1088 6.80 -21.04 -9.66
CA GLY A 1088 5.98 -20.16 -10.52
C GLY A 1088 5.04 -19.12 -9.91
N PHE A 1089 5.29 -18.55 -8.73
CA PHE A 1089 4.46 -17.45 -8.21
C PHE A 1089 4.96 -16.07 -8.63
N THR A 1090 4.05 -15.18 -9.07
CA THR A 1090 4.36 -13.74 -9.20
C THR A 1090 4.25 -13.10 -7.82
N ASN A 1091 5.40 -12.88 -7.20
CA ASN A 1091 5.50 -12.49 -5.79
C ASN A 1091 6.53 -11.38 -5.54
N SER A 1092 7.14 -10.81 -6.59
CA SER A 1092 8.21 -9.82 -6.46
C SER A 1092 8.12 -8.67 -7.45
N ILE A 1093 8.64 -7.53 -7.03
CA ILE A 1093 8.77 -6.29 -7.80
C ILE A 1093 10.18 -5.77 -7.64
N ARG A 1094 10.77 -5.30 -8.74
CA ARG A 1094 12.08 -4.66 -8.74
C ARG A 1094 12.08 -3.44 -9.65
N VAL A 1095 12.66 -2.34 -9.19
CA VAL A 1095 12.96 -1.18 -10.05
C VAL A 1095 14.33 -1.36 -10.69
N VAL A 1096 14.38 -1.30 -12.01
CA VAL A 1096 15.62 -1.29 -12.80
C VAL A 1096 15.68 -0.02 -13.64
N TYR A 1097 16.89 0.42 -13.98
CA TYR A 1097 17.10 1.58 -14.85
C TYR A 1097 17.68 1.10 -16.17
N VAL A 1098 17.25 1.72 -17.26
CA VAL A 1098 17.79 1.42 -18.59
C VAL A 1098 19.25 1.86 -18.67
N SER A 1099 20.17 0.91 -18.77
CA SER A 1099 21.60 1.17 -18.99
C SER A 1099 21.97 1.07 -20.47
N LEU A 1100 23.14 1.61 -20.85
CA LEU A 1100 23.75 1.30 -22.15
C LEU A 1100 24.00 -0.22 -22.27
N PRO A 1101 23.86 -0.81 -23.46
CA PRO A 1101 24.31 -2.18 -23.67
C PRO A 1101 25.82 -2.28 -23.35
N PRO A 1102 26.28 -3.40 -22.77
CA PRO A 1102 27.71 -3.62 -22.60
C PRO A 1102 28.38 -3.52 -23.97
N ILE A 1103 29.37 -2.63 -24.10
CA ILE A 1103 30.16 -2.46 -25.33
C ILE A 1103 30.91 -3.78 -25.56
N THR A 1104 30.38 -4.65 -26.39
CA THR A 1104 31.07 -5.83 -26.90
C THR A 1104 31.50 -5.51 -28.32
N SER A 1105 32.80 -5.30 -28.51
CA SER A 1105 33.51 -4.78 -29.70
C SER A 1105 33.53 -3.24 -29.82
N ILE A 1106 34.71 -2.69 -29.52
CA ILE A 1106 35.15 -1.40 -30.05
C ILE A 1106 35.50 -1.69 -31.52
N GLY A 1107 34.66 -1.26 -32.45
CA GLY A 1107 35.11 -0.96 -33.81
C GLY A 1107 35.83 0.39 -33.79
N ASP A 1108 36.82 0.57 -34.67
CA ASP A 1108 37.82 1.65 -34.68
C ASP A 1108 37.29 3.10 -34.79
N ASP A 1109 35.99 3.37 -34.69
CA ASP A 1109 35.39 4.71 -34.83
C ASP A 1109 34.91 5.30 -33.49
N PHE A 1110 35.70 5.17 -32.42
CA PHE A 1110 35.35 5.71 -31.10
C PHE A 1110 35.68 7.20 -30.91
N GLU A 1111 36.25 7.90 -31.91
CA GLU A 1111 36.65 9.31 -31.79
C GLU A 1111 35.60 10.34 -32.23
N GLU A 1112 34.53 9.99 -32.95
CA GLU A 1112 33.54 10.99 -33.44
C GLU A 1112 32.33 11.24 -32.51
N ALA A 1113 32.20 10.52 -31.39
CA ALA A 1113 31.01 10.59 -30.52
C ALA A 1113 31.24 11.20 -29.12
N TRP A 1114 32.46 11.64 -28.81
CA TRP A 1114 32.76 12.50 -27.66
C TRP A 1114 32.69 13.98 -28.05
#